data_AF-A0A4Y9ZCM4-F1
#
_entry.id   AF-A0A4Y9ZCM4-F1
#
_cell.length_a   1.000
_cell.length_b   1.000
_cell.length_c   1.000
_cell.angle_alpha   90.00
_cell.angle_beta   90.00
_cell.angle_gamma   90.00
#
_symmetry.space_group_name_H-M   'P 1'
#
loop_
_entity.id
_entity.type
_entity.pdbx_description
1 polymer ?
#
loop_
_entity_poly.entity_id
_entity_poly.type
_entity_poly.pdbx_seq_one_letter_code
_entity_poly.pdbx_strand_id
1 'polypeptide(L)'
;MAHATCSRASLNIVPPLKVIEDAPGYGYRPSIEGEFPSECPGMNNIGRLRKFTGATPSYCAKISTDTDLFLARVEVIQEAVEDSEVVAAAVIVVDGAEALAVGAEEEDLVGAVEDVVVEVEVPAAVESSRSVAMGVVVEALVEEEDADGVHPGAVVEARAAQGAGKDSMLVTKNLVPGESVYGEKRISVEGGEDGTKVEYRVWNPFRSKLAAGVLGGMENIFIAPGKKVLYLGAASGTSVSHVADIVGPEGVVYAVEFSPRSGRDLINMAKKRTNVIPIIEDARLPQRYRMLMSTVDVIFADVAQPDQARIVAHNAHSFLKEGGHVVISIKANCIDSTVPAEAVFTQEVAKLRSEKFKPLEQITLEPYERDHAMVTGDIAITVDSPPPTPPRTSSSDFEEVNYPAYSPYGRREEELPLHMSEDTAARRRVGHGHVNGENKEHVESEKSWIYDDEGKDVYAKAGAHQTFTGRPPRKAPPPPPSNLREFFEQNLDHLPPAIYTLLSCWTRFHKIGKSDIVVWDEAHFGKFGSHYLKREFYFDVHPPLGKMLVGLAGLLSGYDGSYEFKSGATYPEEVPYVAMRVLMATFGVAMVPLGWYTAVELGMSRRACHLVALMVLCDVAWLCISRFILLDSMLLFFTFTTVFCLTKFNNQQYQSFSFDWWLWLSLTGFSIGCVSSVKWVGLFVTALVGLYTIEDLWDKFGNLRMTVKEQAWHWGARVGCLIILPILVYMASFKLHFLILNHSGPGDAQMSSLFQANLVGNDFASNPLDIAYGSKLTLKNMGWGGGLLHSHVQTYPVGSNQQQVTCYHYKDTNNDWIITPRWDQPDLDLHGEIEFLKDGDVIRLVHASTGRNLHSHNIPAPITKLNHEVSCYGNETIGDFHDYWVVEVVDDINRGSKQKFERIHSLTTRLRFKHQTLGCYLRAANKPLPEWGFKQIEVSCDKENNPSDTYTYWNVESHWNDRLPSGDMKLYRSPFLRDFWHLNVAMMTSNNALIPDPDKEDILASKPSDWPWLRLGLRMCGWGDAQTKYYLLGTPVIWWGSTASLIIGVAALGVYVLRAQRHYVDMEPREWDHFLYVGKIAMFGWLLHYAPFMIMGRVTYVHHYLPTLYFAVLMAAHLLDHFFFTSRRLSERAKWIIFGTVAFVIVATFWWFRGVAFGIDGPVNEHWGLQWRDTWNIYEL
;
A
#
# COMPACT_ATOMS: atom_id res chain seq x y z
N MET A 1 -4.24 42.97 31.17
CA MET A 1 -3.76 43.86 32.27
C MET A 1 -4.68 43.68 33.47
N ALA A 2 -4.23 44.04 34.69
CA ALA A 2 -4.93 43.88 35.99
C ALA A 2 -5.39 42.44 36.32
N HIS A 3 -4.65 41.65 37.11
CA HIS A 3 -4.57 41.66 38.60
C HIS A 3 -5.93 41.42 39.28
N ALA A 4 -6.17 40.24 39.88
CA ALA A 4 -5.74 39.78 41.23
C ALA A 4 -6.83 40.11 42.29
N THR A 5 -7.00 39.42 43.43
CA THR A 5 -6.00 38.88 44.38
C THR A 5 -6.51 37.72 45.27
N CYS A 6 -5.59 36.80 45.64
CA CYS A 6 -5.44 36.15 46.97
C CYS A 6 -6.54 35.22 47.58
N SER A 7 -6.23 34.25 48.47
CA SER A 7 -4.96 33.55 48.78
C SER A 7 -5.12 32.41 49.81
N ARG A 8 -4.29 31.35 49.72
CA ARG A 8 -3.75 30.47 50.80
C ARG A 8 -4.77 29.70 51.70
N ALA A 9 -4.74 28.36 51.82
CA ALA A 9 -3.75 27.48 52.48
C ALA A 9 -3.75 27.61 54.04
N SER A 10 -3.62 26.56 54.86
CA SER A 10 -2.75 25.37 54.70
C SER A 10 -3.11 24.15 55.59
N LEU A 11 -2.66 22.94 55.18
CA LEU A 11 -2.05 21.83 55.95
C LEU A 11 -2.56 21.40 57.37
N ASN A 12 -2.91 20.09 57.52
CA ASN A 12 -2.38 19.08 58.50
C ASN A 12 -3.43 18.00 58.89
N ILE A 13 -3.13 16.85 59.54
CA ILE A 13 -2.16 15.72 59.34
C ILE A 13 -2.32 14.68 60.52
N VAL A 14 -1.85 13.42 60.35
CA VAL A 14 -1.71 12.23 61.28
C VAL A 14 -2.93 11.38 61.76
N PRO A 15 -2.74 10.07 62.12
CA PRO A 15 -3.76 9.00 62.25
C PRO A 15 -3.81 8.35 63.68
N PRO A 16 -4.17 7.04 63.92
CA PRO A 16 -3.24 5.88 63.75
C PRO A 16 -3.89 4.48 63.48
N LEU A 17 -3.12 3.37 63.61
CA LEU A 17 -3.54 1.95 63.49
C LEU A 17 -3.73 1.22 64.85
N LYS A 18 -4.63 0.20 64.88
CA LYS A 18 -4.56 -1.14 65.56
C LYS A 18 -5.64 -2.07 64.94
N VAL A 19 -5.62 -3.43 64.87
CA VAL A 19 -4.79 -4.57 65.37
C VAL A 19 -5.32 -5.33 66.61
N ILE A 20 -5.92 -6.53 66.37
CA ILE A 20 -6.13 -7.73 67.25
C ILE A 20 -7.13 -7.52 68.44
N GLU A 21 -8.00 -8.45 68.90
CA GLU A 21 -8.04 -9.93 68.99
C GLU A 21 -9.50 -10.49 69.03
N ASP A 22 -9.73 -11.79 68.71
CA ASP A 22 -10.63 -12.73 69.45
C ASP A 22 -10.82 -14.11 68.74
N ALA A 23 -10.98 -15.20 69.51
CA ALA A 23 -11.31 -16.58 69.08
C ALA A 23 -11.86 -17.41 70.26
N PRO A 24 -12.62 -18.53 70.08
CA PRO A 24 -11.96 -19.86 70.06
C PRO A 24 -12.70 -21.08 69.41
N GLY A 25 -11.92 -22.08 68.94
CA GLY A 25 -12.02 -23.49 69.42
C GLY A 25 -12.93 -24.56 68.75
N TYR A 26 -12.35 -25.77 68.56
CA TYR A 26 -12.96 -27.12 68.34
C TYR A 26 -13.77 -27.39 67.03
N GLY A 27 -13.88 -28.62 66.48
CA GLY A 27 -13.09 -29.86 66.72
C GLY A 27 -13.75 -31.19 66.25
N TYR A 28 -13.04 -32.00 65.44
CA TYR A 28 -13.18 -33.47 65.15
C TYR A 28 -14.33 -34.08 64.28
N ARG A 29 -13.92 -34.70 63.15
CA ARG A 29 -14.14 -36.09 62.58
C ARG A 29 -15.23 -37.06 63.15
N PRO A 30 -15.64 -38.18 62.44
CA PRO A 30 -15.26 -38.77 61.12
C PRO A 30 -16.52 -39.07 60.22
N SER A 31 -16.78 -40.14 59.41
CA SER A 31 -16.10 -41.39 58.93
C SER A 31 -16.76 -42.05 57.67
N ILE A 32 -15.95 -42.34 56.63
CA ILE A 32 -15.78 -43.58 55.80
C ILE A 32 -16.99 -44.41 55.28
N GLU A 33 -17.07 -44.48 53.93
CA GLU A 33 -17.32 -45.62 53.00
C GLU A 33 -17.09 -45.09 51.54
N GLY A 34 -16.98 -45.83 50.41
CA GLY A 34 -16.90 -47.27 50.07
C GLY A 34 -17.54 -47.54 48.67
N GLU A 35 -16.94 -48.19 47.65
CA GLU A 35 -15.54 -48.66 47.42
C GLU A 35 -15.10 -48.54 45.91
N PHE A 36 -15.01 -49.63 45.11
CA PHE A 36 -14.48 -49.68 43.72
C PHE A 36 -15.08 -50.87 42.89
N PRO A 37 -15.03 -50.91 41.53
CA PRO A 37 -13.89 -51.56 40.81
C PRO A 37 -13.58 -51.11 39.35
N SER A 38 -12.34 -51.42 38.90
CA SER A 38 -11.84 -51.88 37.55
C SER A 38 -12.42 -51.33 36.22
N GLU A 39 -11.67 -51.16 35.11
CA GLU A 39 -10.31 -51.64 34.74
C GLU A 39 -9.64 -50.79 33.61
N CYS A 40 -8.40 -51.14 33.23
CA CYS A 40 -7.56 -50.52 32.17
C CYS A 40 -7.20 -51.58 31.09
N PRO A 41 -6.45 -51.33 29.97
CA PRO A 41 -5.56 -50.19 29.63
C PRO A 41 -5.66 -49.67 28.17
N GLY A 42 -4.67 -48.88 27.70
CA GLY A 42 -4.49 -48.44 26.30
C GLY A 42 -3.01 -48.42 25.86
N MET A 43 -2.70 -47.97 24.63
CA MET A 43 -1.31 -47.78 24.13
C MET A 43 -1.18 -46.81 22.93
N ASN A 44 0.06 -46.57 22.46
CA ASN A 44 0.47 -45.40 21.64
C ASN A 44 0.74 -45.66 20.14
N ASN A 45 0.51 -44.61 19.33
CA ASN A 45 1.28 -44.18 18.13
C ASN A 45 1.28 -44.98 16.80
N ILE A 46 1.67 -44.24 15.74
CA ILE A 46 2.09 -44.64 14.37
C ILE A 46 0.95 -44.98 13.38
N GLY A 47 0.97 -44.39 12.17
CA GLY A 47 0.26 -44.94 10.99
C GLY A 47 -0.10 -43.94 9.89
N ARG A 48 0.39 -44.15 8.65
CA ARG A 48 0.18 -43.30 7.47
C ARG A 48 -0.73 -44.02 6.43
N LEU A 49 -1.42 -43.26 5.56
CA LEU A 49 -1.90 -43.58 4.19
C LEU A 49 -3.35 -44.08 3.88
N ARG A 50 -4.04 -43.25 3.07
CA ARG A 50 -4.85 -43.51 1.85
C ARG A 50 -6.21 -44.27 1.87
N LYS A 51 -7.22 -43.54 1.33
CA LYS A 51 -8.31 -43.90 0.38
C LYS A 51 -9.23 -45.11 0.69
N PHE A 52 -10.55 -44.90 0.63
CA PHE A 52 -11.42 -45.31 -0.50
C PHE A 52 -12.83 -44.64 -0.42
N THR A 53 -13.23 -44.04 -1.56
CA THR A 53 -14.57 -43.88 -2.19
C THR A 53 -15.91 -44.12 -1.44
N GLY A 54 -16.94 -43.30 -1.76
CA GLY A 54 -18.35 -43.72 -1.65
C GLY A 54 -19.41 -42.62 -1.89
N ALA A 55 -20.30 -42.86 -2.86
CA ALA A 55 -21.67 -42.32 -3.05
C ALA A 55 -21.95 -40.79 -3.04
N THR A 56 -22.47 -40.29 -4.17
CA THR A 56 -23.44 -39.17 -4.25
C THR A 56 -24.86 -39.66 -3.88
N PRO A 57 -25.82 -38.75 -3.64
CA PRO A 57 -26.76 -38.45 -4.73
C PRO A 57 -27.03 -36.94 -4.94
N SER A 58 -27.47 -36.61 -6.14
CA SER A 58 -27.89 -35.28 -6.56
C SER A 58 -29.37 -35.03 -6.32
N TYR A 59 -29.75 -33.76 -6.18
CA TYR A 59 -31.05 -33.26 -6.64
C TYR A 59 -30.86 -31.87 -7.28
N CYS A 60 -31.70 -31.55 -8.25
CA CYS A 60 -31.61 -30.32 -9.04
C CYS A 60 -33.01 -29.73 -9.22
N ALA A 61 -33.12 -28.41 -9.15
CA ALA A 61 -34.32 -27.66 -9.51
C ALA A 61 -33.89 -26.40 -10.27
N LYS A 62 -34.44 -26.20 -11.47
CA LYS A 62 -34.36 -24.94 -12.22
C LYS A 62 -35.64 -24.15 -12.00
N ILE A 63 -35.52 -22.83 -11.96
CA ILE A 63 -36.60 -21.88 -12.23
C ILE A 63 -36.05 -20.90 -13.27
N SER A 64 -36.91 -20.43 -14.18
CA SER A 64 -36.55 -19.54 -15.29
C SER A 64 -37.69 -18.57 -15.58
N THR A 65 -37.34 -17.32 -15.86
CA THR A 65 -38.22 -16.31 -16.47
C THR A 65 -37.36 -15.37 -17.31
N ASP A 66 -37.71 -15.21 -18.59
CA ASP A 66 -37.14 -14.22 -19.50
C ASP A 66 -37.90 -12.88 -19.41
N THR A 67 -37.24 -11.78 -19.76
CA THR A 67 -37.88 -10.53 -20.22
C THR A 67 -36.90 -9.70 -21.05
N ASP A 68 -37.27 -9.36 -22.29
CA ASP A 68 -36.50 -8.48 -23.18
C ASP A 68 -36.93 -7.01 -23.03
N LEU A 69 -36.03 -6.08 -23.38
CA LEU A 69 -36.33 -4.64 -23.44
C LEU A 69 -35.45 -3.94 -24.48
N PHE A 70 -36.07 -3.10 -25.33
CA PHE A 70 -35.40 -2.35 -26.39
C PHE A 70 -34.70 -1.09 -25.85
N LEU A 71 -33.65 -0.63 -26.55
CA LEU A 71 -32.89 0.58 -26.20
C LEU A 71 -32.78 1.54 -27.37
N ALA A 72 -33.04 2.83 -27.11
CA ALA A 72 -32.65 3.94 -27.98
C ALA A 72 -31.18 4.35 -27.71
N ARG A 73 -30.54 5.00 -28.68
CA ARG A 73 -29.13 5.42 -28.62
C ARG A 73 -29.02 6.94 -28.62
N VAL A 74 -28.41 7.49 -27.57
CA VAL A 74 -27.94 8.88 -27.51
C VAL A 74 -26.44 8.88 -27.76
N GLU A 75 -25.94 9.81 -28.57
CA GLU A 75 -24.51 9.98 -28.82
C GLU A 75 -24.05 11.39 -28.41
N VAL A 76 -22.93 11.45 -27.70
CA VAL A 76 -22.27 12.69 -27.28
C VAL A 76 -20.91 12.73 -27.96
N ILE A 77 -20.61 13.80 -28.71
CA ILE A 77 -19.43 13.88 -29.57
C ILE A 77 -18.41 14.85 -28.97
N GLN A 78 -17.39 14.27 -28.36
CA GLN A 78 -15.99 14.71 -28.23
C GLN A 78 -15.67 16.19 -27.89
N GLU A 79 -14.98 16.38 -26.76
CA GLU A 79 -14.39 17.66 -26.35
C GLU A 79 -13.30 18.16 -27.31
N ALA A 80 -13.27 19.49 -27.50
CA ALA A 80 -12.11 20.23 -28.01
C ALA A 80 -11.92 21.48 -27.14
N VAL A 81 -10.68 21.84 -26.83
CA VAL A 81 -10.35 22.94 -25.89
C VAL A 81 -9.65 24.08 -26.61
N GLU A 82 -10.28 25.26 -26.61
CA GLU A 82 -9.63 26.56 -26.78
C GLU A 82 -10.35 27.57 -25.84
N ASP A 83 -9.77 28.75 -25.63
CA ASP A 83 -10.06 29.57 -24.44
C ASP A 83 -11.47 30.22 -24.37
N SER A 84 -12.05 30.17 -23.17
CA SER A 84 -13.24 30.89 -22.65
C SER A 84 -14.64 30.55 -23.23
N GLU A 85 -15.58 30.36 -22.28
CA GLU A 85 -17.02 30.09 -22.45
C GLU A 85 -17.38 28.80 -23.24
N VAL A 86 -17.89 27.79 -22.53
CA VAL A 86 -18.38 26.53 -23.11
C VAL A 86 -19.90 26.57 -23.22
N VAL A 87 -20.43 26.36 -24.42
CA VAL A 87 -21.87 26.21 -24.69
C VAL A 87 -22.10 24.88 -25.39
N ALA A 88 -22.73 23.92 -24.70
CA ALA A 88 -23.07 22.63 -25.27
C ALA A 88 -24.37 22.69 -26.09
N ALA A 89 -24.39 22.07 -27.27
CA ALA A 89 -25.57 21.98 -28.13
C ALA A 89 -25.86 20.52 -28.48
N ALA A 90 -26.99 20.00 -28.02
CA ALA A 90 -27.47 18.65 -28.35
C ALA A 90 -28.37 18.70 -29.60
N VAL A 91 -28.15 17.79 -30.54
CA VAL A 91 -29.00 17.63 -31.74
C VAL A 91 -29.59 16.23 -31.73
N ILE A 92 -30.91 16.15 -31.57
CA ILE A 92 -31.66 14.88 -31.67
C ILE A 92 -32.16 14.74 -33.10
N VAL A 93 -31.72 13.68 -33.79
CA VAL A 93 -32.24 13.31 -35.12
C VAL A 93 -33.09 12.05 -34.96
N VAL A 94 -34.34 12.15 -35.38
CA VAL A 94 -35.25 11.02 -35.63
C VAL A 94 -35.68 11.12 -37.09
N ASP A 95 -35.85 10.00 -37.77
CA ASP A 95 -36.04 9.96 -39.23
C ASP A 95 -37.22 10.82 -39.73
N GLY A 96 -36.90 11.91 -40.45
CA GLY A 96 -37.82 12.48 -41.46
C GLY A 96 -38.38 13.90 -41.27
N ALA A 97 -37.92 14.72 -40.31
CA ALA A 97 -38.40 16.10 -40.14
C ALA A 97 -37.29 17.13 -39.84
N GLU A 98 -37.57 18.41 -40.13
CA GLU A 98 -36.61 19.53 -39.95
C GLU A 98 -36.42 19.92 -38.47
N ALA A 99 -35.22 20.40 -38.14
CA ALA A 99 -34.79 20.68 -36.77
C ALA A 99 -35.13 22.11 -36.29
N LEU A 100 -35.25 22.27 -34.96
CA LEU A 100 -35.35 23.57 -34.28
C LEU A 100 -34.44 23.58 -33.05
N ALA A 101 -33.59 24.60 -32.92
CA ALA A 101 -32.59 24.69 -31.85
C ALA A 101 -33.11 25.51 -30.66
N VAL A 102 -32.79 25.05 -29.45
CA VAL A 102 -33.06 25.73 -28.17
C VAL A 102 -31.81 25.60 -27.30
N GLY A 103 -31.44 26.67 -26.59
CA GLY A 103 -30.32 26.67 -25.63
C GLY A 103 -30.80 26.98 -24.21
N ALA A 104 -30.19 26.33 -23.22
CA ALA A 104 -30.41 26.51 -21.78
C ALA A 104 -29.12 26.19 -21.01
N GLU A 105 -29.02 26.63 -19.76
CA GLU A 105 -27.86 26.41 -18.89
C GLU A 105 -27.99 25.10 -18.08
N GLU A 106 -26.90 24.66 -17.44
CA GLU A 106 -26.64 23.24 -17.12
C GLU A 106 -27.48 22.64 -15.97
N GLU A 107 -28.14 23.44 -15.12
CA GLU A 107 -28.83 22.93 -13.91
C GLU A 107 -30.24 22.34 -14.13
N ASP A 108 -30.95 22.65 -15.23
CA ASP A 108 -32.35 22.22 -15.44
C ASP A 108 -32.50 20.85 -16.13
N LEU A 109 -31.43 20.26 -16.66
CA LEU A 109 -31.50 19.12 -17.60
C LEU A 109 -31.88 17.75 -17.01
N VAL A 110 -32.04 17.65 -15.69
CA VAL A 110 -32.39 16.38 -14.99
C VAL A 110 -33.91 16.24 -14.75
N GLY A 111 -34.70 17.30 -14.98
CA GLY A 111 -36.13 17.33 -14.65
C GLY A 111 -37.14 17.06 -15.78
N ALA A 112 -36.69 16.79 -17.00
CA ALA A 112 -37.54 16.94 -18.21
C ALA A 112 -37.56 15.72 -19.17
N VAL A 113 -37.52 14.49 -18.64
CA VAL A 113 -37.71 13.24 -19.43
C VAL A 113 -38.73 12.29 -18.78
N GLU A 114 -39.77 12.86 -18.18
CA GLU A 114 -41.07 12.19 -17.97
C GLU A 114 -42.16 13.00 -18.70
N ASP A 115 -43.35 12.42 -18.88
CA ASP A 115 -44.49 12.99 -19.64
C ASP A 115 -44.27 13.27 -21.15
N VAL A 116 -43.93 12.22 -21.91
CA VAL A 116 -44.38 12.08 -23.31
C VAL A 116 -45.17 10.78 -23.48
N VAL A 117 -46.48 10.85 -23.21
CA VAL A 117 -47.40 9.72 -23.41
C VAL A 117 -47.83 9.64 -24.89
N VAL A 118 -47.65 8.47 -25.51
CA VAL A 118 -48.19 8.15 -26.83
C VAL A 118 -49.09 6.93 -26.69
N GLU A 119 -50.42 7.14 -26.74
CA GLU A 119 -51.40 6.05 -26.69
C GLU A 119 -51.42 5.26 -28.01
N VAL A 120 -51.34 3.92 -27.91
CA VAL A 120 -51.65 3.00 -29.01
C VAL A 120 -52.43 1.81 -28.44
N GLU A 121 -53.73 1.73 -28.74
CA GLU A 121 -54.58 0.61 -28.34
C GLU A 121 -54.27 -0.67 -29.13
N VAL A 122 -54.20 -1.82 -28.44
CA VAL A 122 -54.32 -3.16 -29.05
C VAL A 122 -55.21 -4.03 -28.15
N PRO A 123 -56.26 -4.70 -28.68
CA PRO A 123 -57.32 -5.30 -27.84
C PRO A 123 -56.99 -6.69 -27.29
N ALA A 124 -57.66 -7.05 -26.18
CA ALA A 124 -57.54 -8.34 -25.51
C ALA A 124 -58.44 -9.45 -26.08
N ALA A 125 -58.06 -10.73 -25.92
CA ALA A 125 -59.00 -11.83 -25.66
C ALA A 125 -58.34 -13.16 -25.18
N VAL A 126 -59.11 -13.91 -24.37
CA VAL A 126 -59.04 -15.36 -24.03
C VAL A 126 -57.97 -15.86 -23.05
N GLU A 127 -58.44 -16.61 -22.05
CA GLU A 127 -57.68 -17.26 -20.97
C GLU A 127 -57.33 -18.73 -21.26
N SER A 128 -56.33 -19.23 -20.53
CA SER A 128 -56.20 -20.62 -20.05
C SER A 128 -55.88 -21.75 -21.06
N SER A 129 -54.84 -22.53 -20.75
CA SER A 129 -55.01 -23.97 -20.45
C SER A 129 -53.73 -24.59 -19.86
N ARG A 130 -53.86 -25.84 -19.41
CA ARG A 130 -52.92 -26.55 -18.53
C ARG A 130 -51.55 -26.85 -19.16
N SER A 131 -50.58 -27.07 -18.27
CA SER A 131 -49.32 -27.75 -18.56
C SER A 131 -49.51 -29.08 -19.32
N VAL A 132 -48.85 -29.19 -20.47
CA VAL A 132 -48.58 -30.45 -21.17
C VAL A 132 -47.09 -30.48 -21.49
N ALA A 133 -46.39 -31.52 -21.06
CA ALA A 133 -44.98 -31.70 -21.40
C ALA A 133 -44.86 -32.27 -22.81
N MET A 134 -44.55 -31.44 -23.81
CA MET A 134 -44.09 -31.90 -25.11
C MET A 134 -42.58 -32.18 -25.05
N GLY A 135 -42.19 -33.43 -25.23
CA GLY A 135 -40.81 -33.78 -25.53
C GLY A 135 -40.48 -33.37 -26.96
N VAL A 136 -39.49 -32.49 -27.14
CA VAL A 136 -38.98 -32.13 -28.46
C VAL A 136 -38.05 -33.26 -28.93
N VAL A 137 -38.52 -34.07 -29.88
CA VAL A 137 -37.66 -35.00 -30.62
C VAL A 137 -36.90 -34.18 -31.66
N VAL A 138 -35.60 -34.03 -31.48
CA VAL A 138 -34.71 -33.43 -32.47
C VAL A 138 -34.15 -34.56 -33.33
N GLU A 139 -34.71 -34.75 -34.52
CA GLU A 139 -34.04 -35.53 -35.56
C GLU A 139 -32.85 -34.72 -36.08
N ALA A 140 -31.64 -35.07 -35.62
CA ALA A 140 -30.42 -34.61 -36.24
C ALA A 140 -30.24 -35.32 -37.58
N LEU A 141 -30.77 -34.74 -38.65
CA LEU A 141 -30.50 -35.15 -40.03
C LEU A 141 -29.02 -34.94 -40.34
N VAL A 142 -28.22 -35.99 -40.15
CA VAL A 142 -26.88 -36.10 -40.72
C VAL A 142 -27.05 -36.70 -42.11
N GLU A 143 -27.11 -35.83 -43.13
CA GLU A 143 -27.02 -36.26 -44.52
C GLU A 143 -25.54 -36.54 -44.84
N GLU A 144 -25.13 -37.80 -44.65
CA GLU A 144 -23.92 -38.34 -45.29
C GLU A 144 -24.25 -38.57 -46.78
N GLU A 145 -23.95 -37.60 -47.64
CA GLU A 145 -23.87 -37.85 -49.09
C GLU A 145 -22.52 -38.48 -49.45
N ASP A 146 -22.57 -39.61 -50.14
CA ASP A 146 -21.41 -40.36 -50.62
C ASP A 146 -20.69 -39.66 -51.79
N ALA A 147 -19.37 -39.56 -51.67
CA ALA A 147 -18.38 -39.31 -52.73
C ALA A 147 -18.33 -37.93 -53.44
N ASP A 148 -17.10 -37.47 -53.67
CA ASP A 148 -16.70 -36.39 -54.60
C ASP A 148 -17.23 -34.96 -54.35
N GLY A 149 -17.42 -34.57 -53.07
CA GLY A 149 -17.62 -33.17 -52.65
C GLY A 149 -16.77 -32.78 -51.43
N VAL A 150 -16.11 -31.61 -51.45
CA VAL A 150 -15.26 -31.14 -50.33
C VAL A 150 -15.99 -30.10 -49.47
N HIS A 151 -16.70 -30.56 -48.44
CA HIS A 151 -17.29 -29.71 -47.40
C HIS A 151 -16.60 -29.93 -46.03
N PRO A 152 -16.02 -28.89 -45.39
CA PRO A 152 -15.19 -29.06 -44.21
C PRO A 152 -15.98 -29.04 -42.88
N GLY A 153 -16.33 -30.24 -42.40
CA GLY A 153 -16.22 -30.65 -40.99
C GLY A 153 -16.87 -29.82 -39.86
N ALA A 154 -17.90 -30.41 -39.23
CA ALA A 154 -18.32 -30.19 -37.84
C ALA A 154 -18.99 -28.84 -37.46
N VAL A 155 -19.58 -28.14 -38.43
CA VAL A 155 -20.65 -27.16 -38.18
C VAL A 155 -21.99 -27.82 -38.55
N VAL A 156 -22.99 -27.74 -37.67
CA VAL A 156 -24.31 -28.36 -37.89
C VAL A 156 -25.40 -27.27 -37.84
N GLU A 157 -26.25 -27.18 -38.86
CA GLU A 157 -27.46 -26.36 -38.80
C GLU A 157 -28.60 -27.18 -38.17
N ALA A 158 -28.91 -26.92 -36.90
CA ALA A 158 -30.01 -27.58 -36.23
C ALA A 158 -31.37 -27.03 -36.70
N ARG A 159 -32.21 -27.88 -37.30
CA ARG A 159 -33.57 -27.55 -37.78
C ARG A 159 -34.63 -28.22 -36.91
N ALA A 160 -35.63 -27.47 -36.46
CA ALA A 160 -36.73 -28.00 -35.66
C ALA A 160 -37.86 -28.57 -36.53
N ALA A 161 -38.39 -29.74 -36.14
CA ALA A 161 -39.51 -30.39 -36.84
C ALA A 161 -40.87 -29.79 -36.43
N GLN A 162 -41.57 -29.20 -37.40
CA GLN A 162 -43.00 -28.81 -37.41
C GLN A 162 -43.64 -28.39 -36.06
N GLY A 163 -43.55 -27.11 -35.67
CA GLY A 163 -44.37 -26.59 -34.57
C GLY A 163 -44.11 -25.15 -34.13
N ALA A 164 -44.44 -24.16 -34.98
CA ALA A 164 -44.32 -22.71 -34.74
C ALA A 164 -42.89 -22.16 -34.53
N GLY A 165 -42.56 -21.05 -35.22
CA GLY A 165 -41.22 -20.44 -35.22
C GLY A 165 -40.22 -21.20 -36.11
N LYS A 166 -39.41 -20.48 -36.90
CA LYS A 166 -38.37 -21.05 -37.77
C LYS A 166 -37.08 -20.24 -37.66
N ASP A 167 -36.39 -20.41 -36.54
CA ASP A 167 -35.03 -19.89 -36.35
C ASP A 167 -34.05 -21.06 -36.39
N SER A 168 -33.13 -21.08 -37.37
CA SER A 168 -31.98 -21.99 -37.32
C SER A 168 -30.86 -21.38 -36.50
N MET A 169 -30.08 -22.24 -35.82
CA MET A 169 -29.01 -21.80 -34.91
C MET A 169 -27.69 -22.47 -35.25
N LEU A 170 -26.64 -21.66 -35.35
CA LEU A 170 -25.27 -22.10 -35.51
C LEU A 170 -24.77 -22.76 -34.21
N VAL A 171 -24.30 -24.00 -34.27
CA VAL A 171 -23.81 -24.74 -33.09
C VAL A 171 -22.45 -25.41 -33.30
N THR A 172 -21.66 -25.51 -32.23
CA THR A 172 -20.40 -26.27 -32.17
C THR A 172 -20.52 -27.41 -31.13
N LYS A 173 -19.86 -28.55 -31.36
CA LYS A 173 -19.83 -29.68 -30.41
C LYS A 173 -18.98 -29.33 -29.18
N ASN A 174 -19.55 -29.37 -27.97
CA ASN A 174 -18.87 -28.94 -26.76
C ASN A 174 -17.75 -29.93 -26.37
N LEU A 175 -16.51 -29.45 -26.31
CA LEU A 175 -15.38 -30.26 -25.83
C LEU A 175 -15.40 -30.48 -24.30
N VAL A 176 -16.15 -29.66 -23.55
CA VAL A 176 -16.26 -29.75 -22.08
C VAL A 176 -17.75 -29.77 -21.66
N PRO A 177 -18.43 -30.93 -21.80
CA PRO A 177 -19.87 -31.03 -21.51
C PRO A 177 -20.25 -30.62 -20.09
N GLY A 178 -21.36 -29.89 -19.98
CA GLY A 178 -21.88 -29.37 -18.72
C GLY A 178 -21.52 -27.90 -18.44
N GLU A 179 -20.54 -27.33 -19.13
CA GLU A 179 -20.08 -25.94 -18.95
C GLU A 179 -20.29 -25.05 -20.20
N SER A 180 -20.74 -23.82 -19.95
CA SER A 180 -20.82 -22.70 -20.90
C SER A 180 -19.77 -21.64 -20.55
N VAL A 181 -19.16 -21.02 -21.56
CA VAL A 181 -18.01 -20.08 -21.39
C VAL A 181 -18.45 -18.65 -21.13
N TYR A 182 -19.53 -18.18 -21.77
CA TYR A 182 -20.02 -16.79 -21.68
C TYR A 182 -21.55 -16.68 -21.49
N GLY A 183 -22.20 -17.77 -21.08
CA GLY A 183 -23.65 -17.84 -20.82
C GLY A 183 -24.49 -18.28 -22.01
N GLU A 184 -23.86 -18.84 -23.05
CA GLU A 184 -24.50 -19.34 -24.26
C GLU A 184 -25.48 -20.50 -24.01
N LYS A 185 -26.55 -20.55 -24.82
CA LYS A 185 -27.51 -21.67 -24.81
C LYS A 185 -26.79 -22.97 -25.22
N ARG A 186 -27.13 -24.07 -24.54
CA ARG A 186 -26.55 -25.40 -24.76
C ARG A 186 -27.64 -26.42 -25.06
N ILE A 187 -27.37 -27.30 -26.02
CA ILE A 187 -28.30 -28.31 -26.53
C ILE A 187 -27.70 -29.69 -26.28
N SER A 188 -28.32 -30.47 -25.40
CA SER A 188 -27.92 -31.85 -25.11
C SER A 188 -28.71 -32.84 -25.96
N VAL A 189 -28.01 -33.67 -26.73
CA VAL A 189 -28.58 -34.75 -27.55
C VAL A 189 -28.22 -36.10 -26.94
N GLU A 190 -29.22 -36.95 -26.74
CA GLU A 190 -29.06 -38.33 -26.24
C GLU A 190 -29.00 -39.27 -27.44
N GLY A 191 -27.79 -39.58 -27.93
CA GLY A 191 -27.63 -40.35 -29.17
C GLY A 191 -26.19 -40.59 -29.65
N GLY A 192 -25.18 -40.53 -28.76
CA GLY A 192 -23.83 -41.01 -29.11
C GLY A 192 -23.78 -42.55 -29.14
N GLU A 193 -22.87 -43.14 -29.93
CA GLU A 193 -22.78 -44.59 -30.17
C GLU A 193 -22.64 -45.44 -28.88
N ASP A 194 -21.98 -44.90 -27.85
CA ASP A 194 -21.82 -45.52 -26.52
C ASP A 194 -22.95 -45.19 -25.51
N GLY A 195 -24.06 -44.58 -25.95
CA GLY A 195 -25.11 -44.06 -25.06
C GLY A 195 -24.68 -42.83 -24.23
N THR A 196 -23.60 -42.17 -24.62
CA THR A 196 -23.10 -40.94 -24.00
C THR A 196 -23.90 -39.72 -24.45
N LYS A 197 -24.11 -38.75 -23.53
CA LYS A 197 -24.80 -37.49 -23.85
C LYS A 197 -23.83 -36.55 -24.56
N VAL A 198 -24.14 -36.18 -25.79
CA VAL A 198 -23.37 -35.18 -26.56
C VAL A 198 -24.00 -33.81 -26.31
N GLU A 199 -23.19 -32.80 -26.00
CA GLU A 199 -23.66 -31.43 -25.82
C GLU A 199 -23.11 -30.54 -26.94
N TYR A 200 -23.95 -29.62 -27.43
CA TYR A 200 -23.61 -28.59 -28.40
C TYR A 200 -23.81 -27.20 -27.77
N ARG A 201 -23.02 -26.22 -28.22
CA ARG A 201 -23.06 -24.82 -27.77
C ARG A 201 -23.51 -23.93 -28.91
N VAL A 202 -24.49 -23.05 -28.66
CA VAL A 202 -24.94 -22.05 -29.64
C VAL A 202 -23.87 -20.97 -29.80
N TRP A 203 -23.45 -20.71 -31.04
CA TRP A 203 -22.41 -19.74 -31.38
C TRP A 203 -23.06 -18.46 -31.90
N ASN A 204 -22.95 -17.37 -31.15
CA ASN A 204 -23.66 -16.12 -31.44
C ASN A 204 -22.87 -15.22 -32.43
N PRO A 205 -23.40 -14.89 -33.62
CA PRO A 205 -22.72 -14.03 -34.60
C PRO A 205 -22.50 -12.60 -34.10
N PHE A 206 -23.45 -12.02 -33.35
CA PHE A 206 -23.34 -10.69 -32.73
C PHE A 206 -22.29 -10.62 -31.60
N ARG A 207 -21.57 -11.72 -31.32
CA ARG A 207 -20.43 -11.77 -30.38
C ARG A 207 -19.19 -12.44 -30.96
N SER A 208 -19.20 -12.84 -32.23
CA SER A 208 -18.12 -13.58 -32.84
C SER A 208 -18.09 -13.36 -34.35
N LYS A 209 -17.14 -12.54 -34.80
CA LYS A 209 -16.98 -12.15 -36.21
C LYS A 209 -16.81 -13.35 -37.15
N LEU A 210 -16.23 -14.44 -36.64
CA LEU A 210 -16.12 -15.70 -37.37
C LEU A 210 -17.48 -16.41 -37.57
N ALA A 211 -18.37 -16.39 -36.57
CA ALA A 211 -19.75 -16.87 -36.73
C ALA A 211 -20.57 -15.99 -37.66
N ALA A 212 -20.35 -14.66 -37.63
CA ALA A 212 -20.94 -13.75 -38.61
C ALA A 212 -20.45 -14.05 -40.04
N GLY A 213 -19.15 -14.36 -40.22
CA GLY A 213 -18.60 -14.80 -41.51
C GLY A 213 -19.21 -16.13 -42.01
N VAL A 214 -19.35 -17.12 -41.11
CA VAL A 214 -20.02 -18.41 -41.42
C VAL A 214 -21.46 -18.18 -41.89
N LEU A 215 -22.26 -17.41 -41.14
CA LEU A 215 -23.67 -17.16 -41.46
C LEU A 215 -23.88 -16.18 -42.62
N GLY A 216 -22.89 -15.34 -42.93
CA GLY A 216 -22.84 -14.57 -44.17
C GLY A 216 -22.66 -15.45 -45.42
N GLY A 217 -22.22 -16.70 -45.25
CA GLY A 217 -22.01 -17.66 -46.34
C GLY A 217 -20.54 -17.80 -46.78
N MET A 218 -19.56 -17.50 -45.92
CA MET A 218 -18.15 -17.68 -46.26
C MET A 218 -17.80 -19.16 -46.46
N GLU A 219 -17.37 -19.52 -47.67
CA GLU A 219 -17.01 -20.90 -48.01
C GLU A 219 -15.61 -21.28 -47.49
N ASN A 220 -14.64 -20.36 -47.59
CA ASN A 220 -13.20 -20.66 -47.44
C ASN A 220 -12.65 -20.32 -46.04
N ILE A 221 -13.30 -20.81 -44.98
CA ILE A 221 -12.89 -20.55 -43.58
C ILE A 221 -11.60 -21.30 -43.18
N PHE A 222 -11.30 -22.43 -43.83
CA PHE A 222 -10.15 -23.32 -43.64
C PHE A 222 -9.93 -23.94 -42.24
N ILE A 223 -10.49 -23.39 -41.16
CA ILE A 223 -10.51 -24.03 -39.82
C ILE A 223 -11.33 -25.32 -39.91
N ALA A 224 -10.76 -26.43 -39.44
CA ALA A 224 -11.38 -27.76 -39.52
C ALA A 224 -10.83 -28.66 -38.40
N PRO A 225 -11.51 -29.79 -38.09
CA PRO A 225 -11.02 -30.78 -37.12
C PRO A 225 -9.57 -31.21 -37.38
N GLY A 226 -8.79 -31.38 -36.31
CA GLY A 226 -7.40 -31.85 -36.36
C GLY A 226 -6.35 -30.80 -36.79
N LYS A 227 -6.75 -29.63 -37.30
CA LYS A 227 -5.79 -28.58 -37.73
C LYS A 227 -5.17 -27.81 -36.56
N LYS A 228 -4.02 -27.18 -36.81
CA LYS A 228 -3.41 -26.19 -35.92
C LYS A 228 -3.79 -24.77 -36.34
N VAL A 229 -4.36 -24.01 -35.42
CA VAL A 229 -4.79 -22.62 -35.65
C VAL A 229 -3.98 -21.68 -34.77
N LEU A 230 -3.46 -20.60 -35.35
CA LEU A 230 -2.97 -19.43 -34.62
C LEU A 230 -4.08 -18.38 -34.58
N TYR A 231 -4.61 -18.08 -33.39
CA TYR A 231 -5.59 -17.03 -33.15
C TYR A 231 -4.87 -15.79 -32.61
N LEU A 232 -4.88 -14.70 -33.37
CA LEU A 232 -4.32 -13.39 -32.96
C LEU A 232 -5.46 -12.48 -32.47
N GLY A 233 -5.33 -11.92 -31.27
CA GLY A 233 -6.39 -11.11 -30.63
C GLY A 233 -7.36 -11.95 -29.79
N ALA A 234 -6.84 -12.89 -29.00
CA ALA A 234 -7.62 -13.93 -28.34
C ALA A 234 -8.56 -13.44 -27.21
N ALA A 235 -8.40 -12.20 -26.72
CA ALA A 235 -9.30 -11.50 -25.82
C ALA A 235 -9.77 -12.36 -24.62
N SER A 236 -11.06 -12.38 -24.31
CA SER A 236 -11.67 -13.14 -23.22
C SER A 236 -11.98 -14.61 -23.56
N GLY A 237 -11.49 -15.13 -24.69
CA GLY A 237 -11.62 -16.53 -25.07
C GLY A 237 -12.99 -16.96 -25.62
N THR A 238 -13.94 -16.04 -25.86
CA THR A 238 -15.30 -16.34 -26.37
C THR A 238 -15.26 -17.09 -27.71
N SER A 239 -14.82 -16.43 -28.78
CA SER A 239 -14.64 -17.04 -30.12
C SER A 239 -13.62 -18.18 -30.10
N VAL A 240 -12.53 -18.02 -29.34
CA VAL A 240 -11.45 -19.02 -29.21
C VAL A 240 -12.00 -20.36 -28.71
N SER A 241 -12.96 -20.34 -27.78
CA SER A 241 -13.60 -21.57 -27.28
C SER A 241 -14.42 -22.32 -28.33
N HIS A 242 -14.98 -21.64 -29.33
CA HIS A 242 -15.70 -22.29 -30.43
C HIS A 242 -14.73 -22.79 -31.51
N VAL A 243 -13.66 -22.04 -31.81
CA VAL A 243 -12.56 -22.52 -32.67
C VAL A 243 -11.94 -23.79 -32.08
N ALA A 244 -11.71 -23.84 -30.77
CA ALA A 244 -11.20 -25.01 -30.06
C ALA A 244 -12.18 -26.21 -30.07
N ASP A 245 -13.49 -25.95 -29.99
CA ASP A 245 -14.52 -26.99 -30.11
C ASP A 245 -14.58 -27.58 -31.54
N ILE A 246 -14.44 -26.75 -32.59
CA ILE A 246 -14.43 -27.17 -34.01
C ILE A 246 -13.14 -27.93 -34.38
N VAL A 247 -12.00 -27.41 -33.94
CA VAL A 247 -10.68 -28.04 -34.13
C VAL A 247 -10.59 -29.39 -33.41
N GLY A 248 -11.35 -29.58 -32.33
CA GLY A 248 -11.47 -30.84 -31.61
C GLY A 248 -10.22 -31.23 -30.83
N PRO A 249 -10.18 -32.46 -30.26
CA PRO A 249 -9.14 -32.89 -29.33
C PRO A 249 -7.78 -33.19 -29.99
N GLU A 250 -7.73 -33.42 -31.30
CA GLU A 250 -6.48 -33.76 -32.01
C GLU A 250 -5.72 -32.53 -32.54
N GLY A 251 -6.43 -31.43 -32.81
CA GLY A 251 -5.84 -30.17 -33.24
C GLY A 251 -5.47 -29.26 -32.06
N VAL A 252 -4.87 -28.09 -32.36
CA VAL A 252 -4.35 -27.16 -31.35
C VAL A 252 -4.64 -25.71 -31.73
N VAL A 253 -5.12 -24.91 -30.77
CA VAL A 253 -5.35 -23.47 -30.93
C VAL A 253 -4.32 -22.70 -30.10
N TYR A 254 -3.35 -22.07 -30.77
CA TYR A 254 -2.43 -21.12 -30.16
C TYR A 254 -3.12 -19.75 -30.06
N ALA A 255 -3.41 -19.29 -28.85
CA ALA A 255 -4.24 -18.12 -28.60
C ALA A 255 -3.39 -16.96 -28.06
N VAL A 256 -3.06 -15.99 -28.92
CA VAL A 256 -2.18 -14.86 -28.60
C VAL A 256 -3.00 -13.64 -28.18
N GLU A 257 -2.69 -13.11 -27.00
CA GLU A 257 -3.30 -11.91 -26.43
C GLU A 257 -2.23 -11.04 -25.75
N PHE A 258 -2.31 -9.72 -25.88
CA PHE A 258 -1.37 -8.79 -25.25
C PHE A 258 -1.83 -8.38 -23.84
N SER A 259 -3.13 -8.22 -23.63
CA SER A 259 -3.75 -7.76 -22.37
C SER A 259 -3.59 -8.80 -21.24
N PRO A 260 -2.89 -8.49 -20.14
CA PRO A 260 -2.79 -9.40 -18.99
C PRO A 260 -4.14 -9.66 -18.31
N ARG A 261 -5.09 -8.71 -18.39
CA ARG A 261 -6.44 -8.85 -17.86
C ARG A 261 -7.21 -9.92 -18.63
N SER A 262 -7.32 -9.74 -19.95
CA SER A 262 -7.98 -10.69 -20.86
C SER A 262 -7.29 -12.06 -20.84
N GLY A 263 -5.96 -12.05 -20.72
CA GLY A 263 -5.13 -13.23 -20.54
C GLY A 263 -5.49 -14.09 -19.32
N ARG A 264 -5.96 -13.52 -18.21
CA ARG A 264 -6.43 -14.30 -17.04
C ARG A 264 -7.64 -15.15 -17.40
N ASP A 265 -8.60 -14.58 -18.13
CA ASP A 265 -9.82 -15.27 -18.54
C ASP A 265 -9.53 -16.33 -19.60
N LEU A 266 -8.68 -15.99 -20.59
CA LEU A 266 -8.18 -16.92 -21.59
C LEU A 266 -7.44 -18.13 -20.96
N ILE A 267 -6.59 -17.89 -19.95
CA ILE A 267 -5.92 -18.94 -19.16
C ILE A 267 -6.93 -19.77 -18.36
N ASN A 268 -7.97 -19.15 -17.78
CA ASN A 268 -9.01 -19.87 -17.03
C ASN A 268 -9.89 -20.76 -17.92
N MET A 269 -10.10 -20.36 -19.18
CA MET A 269 -10.76 -21.17 -20.21
C MET A 269 -9.85 -22.30 -20.71
N ALA A 270 -8.58 -22.02 -21.00
CA ALA A 270 -7.59 -23.00 -21.45
C ALA A 270 -7.26 -24.09 -20.40
N LYS A 271 -7.36 -23.80 -19.09
CA LYS A 271 -7.31 -24.82 -18.02
C LYS A 271 -8.35 -25.94 -18.18
N LYS A 272 -9.41 -25.71 -18.96
CA LYS A 272 -10.52 -26.64 -19.18
C LYS A 272 -10.51 -27.22 -20.60
N ARG A 273 -10.20 -26.39 -21.61
CA ARG A 273 -9.96 -26.82 -23.00
C ARG A 273 -8.47 -27.00 -23.25
N THR A 274 -7.97 -28.22 -23.02
CA THR A 274 -6.54 -28.57 -23.07
C THR A 274 -5.91 -28.47 -24.47
N ASN A 275 -6.71 -28.28 -25.53
CA ASN A 275 -6.24 -28.00 -26.88
C ASN A 275 -5.98 -26.50 -27.14
N VAL A 276 -6.25 -25.62 -26.17
CA VAL A 276 -5.94 -24.18 -26.23
C VAL A 276 -4.62 -23.90 -25.50
N ILE A 277 -3.66 -23.28 -26.19
CA ILE A 277 -2.39 -22.82 -25.62
C ILE A 277 -2.42 -21.28 -25.54
N PRO A 278 -2.63 -20.69 -24.35
CA PRO A 278 -2.66 -19.25 -24.18
C PRO A 278 -1.24 -18.67 -24.16
N ILE A 279 -1.01 -17.64 -24.99
CA ILE A 279 0.28 -16.94 -25.13
C ILE A 279 0.03 -15.47 -24.82
N ILE A 280 0.55 -15.00 -23.68
CA ILE A 280 0.37 -13.61 -23.23
C ILE A 280 1.59 -12.78 -23.63
N GLU A 281 1.63 -12.33 -24.88
CA GLU A 281 2.73 -11.58 -25.50
C GLU A 281 2.22 -10.70 -26.66
N ASP A 282 3.05 -9.75 -27.10
CA ASP A 282 2.71 -8.83 -28.20
C ASP A 282 2.79 -9.53 -29.57
N ALA A 283 1.64 -9.65 -30.24
CA ALA A 283 1.52 -10.24 -31.59
C ALA A 283 2.42 -9.57 -32.66
N ARG A 284 2.87 -8.33 -32.45
CA ARG A 284 3.82 -7.61 -33.33
C ARG A 284 5.24 -8.20 -33.27
N LEU A 285 5.57 -9.00 -32.26
CA LEU A 285 6.91 -9.50 -31.94
C LEU A 285 6.98 -11.05 -31.88
N PRO A 286 6.68 -11.76 -33.00
CA PRO A 286 6.61 -13.23 -33.03
C PRO A 286 7.89 -13.95 -32.59
N GLN A 287 9.05 -13.28 -32.61
CA GLN A 287 10.31 -13.84 -32.12
C GLN A 287 10.30 -14.14 -30.61
N ARG A 288 9.48 -13.44 -29.80
CA ARG A 288 9.39 -13.67 -28.34
C ARG A 288 8.75 -15.01 -27.98
N TYR A 289 7.63 -15.33 -28.61
CA TYR A 289 6.90 -16.59 -28.39
C TYR A 289 7.24 -17.69 -29.40
N ARG A 290 8.23 -17.48 -30.28
CA ARG A 290 8.70 -18.47 -31.26
C ARG A 290 9.05 -19.83 -30.66
N MET A 291 9.54 -19.87 -29.43
CA MET A 291 9.90 -21.09 -28.71
C MET A 291 8.68 -21.88 -28.16
N LEU A 292 7.49 -21.27 -28.15
CA LEU A 292 6.25 -21.87 -27.63
C LEU A 292 5.36 -22.49 -28.72
N MET A 293 5.70 -22.26 -30.00
CA MET A 293 4.85 -22.59 -31.13
C MET A 293 5.50 -23.58 -32.10
N SER A 294 4.66 -24.44 -32.70
CA SER A 294 5.01 -25.20 -33.90
C SER A 294 4.39 -24.54 -35.13
N THR A 295 4.72 -25.03 -36.34
CA THR A 295 4.06 -24.54 -37.56
C THR A 295 2.55 -24.81 -37.53
N VAL A 296 1.78 -23.85 -38.04
CA VAL A 296 0.30 -23.87 -38.05
C VAL A 296 -0.25 -24.01 -39.46
N ASP A 297 -1.50 -24.51 -39.56
CA ASP A 297 -2.22 -24.70 -40.82
C ASP A 297 -3.00 -23.47 -41.25
N VAL A 298 -3.53 -22.72 -40.27
CA VAL A 298 -4.37 -21.53 -40.47
C VAL A 298 -4.00 -20.44 -39.46
N ILE A 299 -3.99 -19.18 -39.89
CA ILE A 299 -4.00 -18.01 -39.00
C ILE A 299 -5.38 -17.35 -39.05
N PHE A 300 -6.00 -17.15 -37.89
CA PHE A 300 -7.17 -16.28 -37.72
C PHE A 300 -6.77 -15.00 -36.98
N ALA A 301 -7.11 -13.83 -37.52
CA ALA A 301 -6.72 -12.54 -36.97
C ALA A 301 -7.92 -11.63 -36.69
N ASP A 302 -8.22 -11.42 -35.41
CA ASP A 302 -9.19 -10.45 -34.89
C ASP A 302 -8.46 -9.38 -34.06
N VAL A 303 -7.47 -8.75 -34.71
CA VAL A 303 -6.61 -7.71 -34.13
C VAL A 303 -7.12 -6.32 -34.56
N ALA A 304 -7.23 -5.40 -33.62
CA ALA A 304 -7.85 -4.07 -33.83
C ALA A 304 -6.82 -2.94 -33.97
N GLN A 305 -5.59 -3.25 -34.40
CA GLN A 305 -4.50 -2.30 -34.58
C GLN A 305 -4.40 -1.82 -36.05
N PRO A 306 -4.04 -0.54 -36.32
CA PRO A 306 -3.90 -0.01 -37.68
C PRO A 306 -2.87 -0.73 -38.57
N ASP A 307 -1.92 -1.46 -37.97
CA ASP A 307 -0.91 -2.24 -38.69
C ASP A 307 -1.27 -3.73 -38.84
N GLN A 308 -2.56 -4.06 -38.86
CA GLN A 308 -3.14 -5.42 -38.98
C GLN A 308 -2.46 -6.28 -40.06
N ALA A 309 -2.40 -5.83 -41.32
CA ALA A 309 -1.76 -6.60 -42.40
C ALA A 309 -0.28 -6.94 -42.10
N ARG A 310 0.47 -6.03 -41.47
CA ARG A 310 1.87 -6.24 -41.08
C ARG A 310 2.02 -7.25 -39.96
N ILE A 311 1.14 -7.19 -38.94
CA ILE A 311 1.08 -8.18 -37.85
C ILE A 311 0.82 -9.59 -38.42
N VAL A 312 -0.13 -9.69 -39.35
CA VAL A 312 -0.47 -10.94 -40.04
C VAL A 312 0.71 -11.46 -40.88
N ALA A 313 1.34 -10.62 -41.71
CA ALA A 313 2.51 -10.99 -42.51
C ALA A 313 3.68 -11.50 -41.64
N HIS A 314 4.03 -10.78 -40.58
CA HIS A 314 5.08 -11.17 -39.63
C HIS A 314 4.81 -12.54 -38.99
N ASN A 315 3.56 -12.84 -38.63
CA ASN A 315 3.18 -14.14 -38.06
C ASN A 315 3.12 -15.26 -39.11
N ALA A 316 2.63 -14.97 -40.31
CA ALA A 316 2.61 -15.93 -41.42
C ALA A 316 4.02 -16.38 -41.80
N HIS A 317 4.95 -15.46 -42.05
CA HIS A 317 6.35 -15.79 -42.34
C HIS A 317 7.08 -16.47 -41.17
N SER A 318 6.57 -16.35 -39.93
CA SER A 318 7.17 -16.97 -38.75
C SER A 318 6.68 -18.40 -38.49
N PHE A 319 5.41 -18.70 -38.80
CA PHE A 319 4.70 -19.89 -38.31
C PHE A 319 3.79 -20.61 -39.31
N LEU A 320 3.30 -19.95 -40.37
CA LEU A 320 2.35 -20.56 -41.30
C LEU A 320 3.09 -21.52 -42.24
N LYS A 321 2.53 -22.72 -42.45
CA LYS A 321 3.09 -23.69 -43.40
C LYS A 321 2.97 -23.21 -44.85
N GLU A 322 3.78 -23.80 -45.74
CA GLU A 322 3.61 -23.67 -47.18
C GLU A 322 2.24 -24.25 -47.58
N GLY A 323 1.47 -23.52 -48.40
CA GLY A 323 0.06 -23.85 -48.68
C GLY A 323 -0.87 -23.71 -47.45
N GLY A 324 -0.45 -22.99 -46.41
CA GLY A 324 -1.31 -22.58 -45.31
C GLY A 324 -2.18 -21.37 -45.67
N HIS A 325 -3.25 -21.17 -44.89
CA HIS A 325 -4.25 -20.14 -45.17
C HIS A 325 -4.33 -19.09 -44.05
N VAL A 326 -4.87 -17.92 -44.39
CA VAL A 326 -5.15 -16.84 -43.44
C VAL A 326 -6.59 -16.37 -43.58
N VAL A 327 -7.22 -16.08 -42.45
CA VAL A 327 -8.54 -15.44 -42.33
C VAL A 327 -8.38 -14.19 -41.45
N ILE A 328 -8.76 -13.03 -41.98
CA ILE A 328 -8.53 -11.72 -41.36
C ILE A 328 -9.87 -11.01 -41.18
N SER A 329 -10.19 -10.60 -39.95
CA SER A 329 -11.32 -9.73 -39.65
C SER A 329 -10.87 -8.26 -39.69
N ILE A 330 -11.11 -7.58 -40.81
CA ILE A 330 -10.76 -6.18 -41.02
C ILE A 330 -11.86 -5.29 -40.41
N LYS A 331 -11.47 -4.34 -39.56
CA LYS A 331 -12.37 -3.32 -38.97
C LYS A 331 -11.95 -1.94 -39.44
N ALA A 332 -12.73 -1.32 -40.33
CA ALA A 332 -12.33 -0.08 -41.00
C ALA A 332 -12.03 1.05 -40.00
N ASN A 333 -12.95 1.29 -39.07
CA ASN A 333 -12.88 2.37 -38.08
C ASN A 333 -11.72 2.25 -37.06
N CYS A 334 -10.96 1.14 -37.06
CA CYS A 334 -9.74 0.98 -36.24
C CYS A 334 -8.45 1.07 -37.06
N ILE A 335 -8.53 1.25 -38.38
CA ILE A 335 -7.40 1.44 -39.29
C ILE A 335 -7.36 2.91 -39.73
N ASP A 336 -8.48 3.43 -40.23
CA ASP A 336 -8.69 4.83 -40.55
C ASP A 336 -10.19 5.15 -40.44
N SER A 337 -10.57 6.06 -39.54
CA SER A 337 -11.96 6.51 -39.35
C SER A 337 -12.33 7.74 -40.18
N THR A 338 -11.37 8.30 -40.93
CA THR A 338 -11.58 9.49 -41.79
C THR A 338 -11.98 9.12 -43.23
N VAL A 339 -11.89 7.83 -43.58
CA VAL A 339 -12.09 7.29 -44.93
C VAL A 339 -13.20 6.24 -44.93
N PRO A 340 -14.11 6.21 -45.93
CA PRO A 340 -15.18 5.21 -46.00
C PRO A 340 -14.68 3.76 -45.99
N ALA A 341 -15.42 2.87 -45.31
CA ALA A 341 -14.99 1.50 -45.04
C ALA A 341 -14.58 0.70 -46.30
N GLU A 342 -15.31 0.84 -47.41
CA GLU A 342 -14.98 0.20 -48.70
C GLU A 342 -13.55 0.52 -49.20
N ALA A 343 -13.12 1.78 -49.02
CA ALA A 343 -11.79 2.22 -49.41
C ALA A 343 -10.72 1.70 -48.44
N VAL A 344 -11.03 1.58 -47.14
CA VAL A 344 -10.14 0.95 -46.14
C VAL A 344 -9.97 -0.55 -46.43
N PHE A 345 -11.05 -1.28 -46.74
CA PHE A 345 -10.97 -2.69 -47.16
C PHE A 345 -10.13 -2.85 -48.43
N THR A 346 -10.32 -1.96 -49.43
CA THR A 346 -9.53 -1.95 -50.67
C THR A 346 -8.04 -1.71 -50.40
N GLN A 347 -7.70 -0.82 -49.46
CA GLN A 347 -6.32 -0.57 -49.04
C GLN A 347 -5.69 -1.77 -48.33
N GLU A 348 -6.38 -2.41 -47.38
CA GLU A 348 -5.85 -3.60 -46.70
C GLU A 348 -5.65 -4.76 -47.67
N VAL A 349 -6.60 -5.01 -48.59
CA VAL A 349 -6.45 -6.04 -49.63
C VAL A 349 -5.27 -5.73 -50.56
N ALA A 350 -4.96 -4.46 -50.82
CA ALA A 350 -3.76 -4.06 -51.54
C ALA A 350 -2.46 -4.28 -50.73
N LYS A 351 -2.45 -3.97 -49.43
CA LYS A 351 -1.31 -4.26 -48.53
C LYS A 351 -1.04 -5.77 -48.45
N LEU A 352 -2.07 -6.59 -48.28
CA LEU A 352 -1.95 -8.05 -48.25
C LEU A 352 -1.37 -8.61 -49.56
N ARG A 353 -1.79 -8.08 -50.72
CA ARG A 353 -1.20 -8.42 -52.03
C ARG A 353 0.27 -8.03 -52.13
N SER A 354 0.69 -6.93 -51.49
CA SER A 354 2.12 -6.54 -51.44
C SER A 354 2.97 -7.48 -50.58
N GLU A 355 2.40 -8.03 -49.50
CA GLU A 355 3.00 -9.03 -48.61
C GLU A 355 2.86 -10.49 -49.13
N LYS A 356 2.71 -10.65 -50.46
CA LYS A 356 2.56 -11.94 -51.18
C LYS A 356 1.33 -12.80 -50.80
N PHE A 357 0.32 -12.25 -50.13
CA PHE A 357 -0.96 -12.96 -49.95
C PHE A 357 -1.83 -12.82 -51.21
N LYS A 358 -2.39 -13.94 -51.65
CA LYS A 358 -3.44 -13.98 -52.67
C LYS A 358 -4.79 -14.05 -51.94
N PRO A 359 -5.61 -12.98 -51.97
CA PRO A 359 -6.95 -13.04 -51.41
C PRO A 359 -7.81 -13.98 -52.26
N LEU A 360 -8.58 -14.83 -51.59
CA LEU A 360 -9.49 -15.81 -52.20
C LEU A 360 -10.93 -15.32 -52.15
N GLU A 361 -11.37 -14.88 -50.97
CA GLU A 361 -12.74 -14.51 -50.66
C GLU A 361 -12.78 -13.26 -49.78
N GLN A 362 -13.80 -12.43 -49.94
CA GLN A 362 -14.06 -11.26 -49.10
C GLN A 362 -15.57 -11.12 -48.91
N ILE A 363 -16.01 -10.94 -47.67
CA ILE A 363 -17.41 -10.69 -47.33
C ILE A 363 -17.55 -9.60 -46.26
N THR A 364 -18.58 -8.77 -46.34
CA THR A 364 -18.97 -7.84 -45.28
C THR A 364 -19.75 -8.57 -44.19
N LEU A 365 -19.59 -8.18 -42.92
CA LEU A 365 -20.22 -8.88 -41.78
C LEU A 365 -21.59 -8.31 -41.37
N GLU A 366 -22.24 -7.56 -42.26
CA GLU A 366 -23.60 -7.08 -42.06
C GLU A 366 -24.62 -8.23 -42.20
N PRO A 367 -25.71 -8.26 -41.41
CA PRO A 367 -26.16 -7.23 -40.47
C PRO A 367 -25.57 -7.33 -39.05
N TYR A 368 -24.62 -8.24 -38.80
CA TYR A 368 -24.12 -8.55 -37.46
C TYR A 368 -23.13 -7.53 -36.90
N GLU A 369 -22.19 -7.06 -37.73
CA GLU A 369 -21.10 -6.14 -37.39
C GLU A 369 -20.93 -5.09 -38.51
N ARG A 370 -21.27 -3.82 -38.24
CA ARG A 370 -21.08 -2.70 -39.19
C ARG A 370 -19.59 -2.39 -39.37
N ASP A 371 -19.22 -1.86 -40.53
CA ASP A 371 -17.84 -1.44 -40.88
C ASP A 371 -16.77 -2.55 -40.76
N HIS A 372 -17.19 -3.82 -40.79
CA HIS A 372 -16.32 -4.99 -40.76
C HIS A 372 -16.43 -5.82 -42.04
N ALA A 373 -15.29 -6.32 -42.50
CA ALA A 373 -15.21 -7.31 -43.57
C ALA A 373 -14.23 -8.42 -43.18
N MET A 374 -14.56 -9.67 -43.55
CA MET A 374 -13.67 -10.81 -43.38
C MET A 374 -13.07 -11.20 -44.73
N VAL A 375 -11.74 -11.34 -44.78
CA VAL A 375 -10.97 -11.68 -45.98
C VAL A 375 -10.20 -12.97 -45.74
N THR A 376 -10.25 -13.88 -46.71
CA THR A 376 -9.49 -15.15 -46.70
C THR A 376 -8.40 -15.11 -47.77
N GLY A 377 -7.31 -15.85 -47.58
CA GLY A 377 -6.23 -15.90 -48.57
C GLY A 377 -5.22 -17.02 -48.39
N ASP A 378 -4.56 -17.39 -49.49
CA ASP A 378 -3.40 -18.28 -49.55
C ASP A 378 -2.09 -17.49 -49.64
N ILE A 379 -1.02 -18.00 -49.02
CA ILE A 379 0.32 -17.40 -49.09
C ILE A 379 1.22 -18.18 -50.07
N ALA A 380 1.67 -17.50 -51.12
CA ALA A 380 2.58 -18.07 -52.13
C ALA A 380 4.04 -17.94 -51.68
N ILE A 381 4.49 -18.84 -50.79
CA ILE A 381 5.87 -18.88 -50.29
C ILE A 381 6.80 -19.43 -51.37
N THR A 382 7.25 -18.58 -52.29
CA THR A 382 8.43 -18.89 -53.12
C THR A 382 9.66 -18.97 -52.22
N VAL A 383 10.12 -20.18 -51.90
CA VAL A 383 11.38 -20.39 -51.18
C VAL A 383 12.55 -20.06 -52.12
N ASP A 384 13.03 -18.82 -52.04
CA ASP A 384 14.31 -18.43 -52.64
C ASP A 384 15.41 -19.36 -52.10
N SER A 385 16.27 -19.84 -52.99
CA SER A 385 17.17 -20.97 -52.68
C SER A 385 18.13 -20.63 -51.54
N PRO A 386 18.39 -21.57 -50.61
CA PRO A 386 19.29 -21.32 -49.49
C PRO A 386 20.70 -20.95 -49.99
N PRO A 387 21.36 -19.95 -49.39
CA PRO A 387 22.72 -19.60 -49.76
C PRO A 387 23.68 -20.80 -49.55
N PRO A 388 24.72 -20.94 -50.37
CA PRO A 388 25.53 -22.15 -50.41
C PRO A 388 26.20 -22.44 -49.06
N THR A 389 25.94 -23.63 -48.52
CA THR A 389 26.52 -24.08 -47.26
C THR A 389 28.05 -24.15 -47.34
N PRO A 390 28.80 -23.63 -46.35
CA PRO A 390 30.21 -23.97 -46.21
C PRO A 390 30.38 -25.49 -45.98
N PRO A 391 31.54 -26.08 -46.31
CA PRO A 391 31.71 -27.53 -46.34
C PRO A 391 31.56 -28.18 -44.96
N ARG A 392 30.88 -29.33 -44.94
CA ARG A 392 30.72 -30.17 -43.75
C ARG A 392 32.07 -30.69 -43.24
N THR A 393 32.31 -30.56 -41.94
CA THR A 393 33.03 -31.58 -41.16
C THR A 393 32.01 -32.52 -40.50
N SER A 394 32.41 -33.77 -40.26
CA SER A 394 31.53 -34.85 -39.80
C SER A 394 31.28 -34.84 -38.29
N SER A 395 30.15 -35.41 -37.87
CA SER A 395 29.71 -35.49 -36.49
C SER A 395 30.46 -36.53 -35.65
N SER A 396 31.34 -36.07 -34.77
CA SER A 396 31.59 -36.68 -33.45
C SER A 396 32.34 -35.67 -32.57
N ASP A 397 31.70 -35.19 -31.50
CA ASP A 397 32.19 -35.26 -30.11
C ASP A 397 31.44 -34.25 -29.22
N PHE A 398 31.00 -34.72 -28.06
CA PHE A 398 30.61 -33.87 -26.93
C PHE A 398 31.90 -33.52 -26.17
N GLU A 399 32.28 -32.25 -26.09
CA GLU A 399 33.30 -31.84 -25.11
C GLU A 399 32.67 -31.71 -23.72
N GLU A 400 33.12 -32.55 -22.78
CA GLU A 400 32.76 -32.47 -21.37
C GLU A 400 33.40 -31.23 -20.71
N VAL A 401 32.66 -30.56 -19.82
CA VAL A 401 33.20 -29.44 -19.04
C VAL A 401 34.18 -29.98 -18.00
N ASN A 402 35.47 -29.91 -18.34
CA ASN A 402 36.53 -30.59 -17.62
C ASN A 402 37.02 -29.80 -16.39
N TYR A 403 37.05 -30.44 -15.22
CA TYR A 403 37.64 -29.85 -14.01
C TYR A 403 39.17 -30.02 -14.02
N PRO A 404 39.97 -29.01 -13.62
CA PRO A 404 41.43 -29.14 -13.59
C PRO A 404 41.88 -30.06 -12.44
N ALA A 405 42.13 -31.33 -12.77
CA ALA A 405 42.62 -32.35 -11.84
C ALA A 405 44.14 -32.60 -11.97
N TYR A 406 44.75 -33.02 -10.86
CA TYR A 406 46.18 -33.29 -10.67
C TYR A 406 46.74 -34.37 -11.61
N SER A 407 48.00 -34.24 -12.05
CA SER A 407 48.81 -35.36 -12.61
C SER A 407 50.34 -35.12 -12.50
N PRO A 408 51.19 -36.17 -12.52
CA PRO A 408 52.42 -36.18 -11.70
C PRO A 408 53.75 -36.65 -12.36
N TYR A 409 54.86 -36.51 -11.61
CA TYR A 409 56.23 -37.09 -11.79
C TYR A 409 57.02 -36.72 -13.07
N GLY A 410 58.31 -36.34 -13.06
CA GLY A 410 59.33 -36.29 -12.01
C GLY A 410 60.77 -36.38 -12.60
N ARG A 411 61.80 -36.10 -11.76
CA ARG A 411 63.28 -36.23 -11.99
C ARG A 411 63.95 -35.17 -12.91
N ARG A 412 65.20 -34.72 -12.64
CA ARG A 412 66.09 -34.75 -11.44
C ARG A 412 67.28 -33.77 -11.65
N GLU A 413 68.06 -33.52 -10.58
CA GLU A 413 69.32 -32.72 -10.55
C GLU A 413 69.14 -31.21 -10.88
N GLU A 414 69.83 -30.24 -10.27
CA GLU A 414 70.85 -30.16 -9.19
C GLU A 414 70.79 -28.72 -8.58
N GLU A 415 71.26 -28.36 -7.38
CA GLU A 415 71.92 -29.03 -6.24
C GLU A 415 71.54 -28.28 -4.91
N LEU A 416 72.32 -28.38 -3.81
CA LEU A 416 72.16 -27.65 -2.54
C LEU A 416 73.47 -27.67 -1.71
N PRO A 417 74.02 -26.51 -1.30
CA PRO A 417 75.04 -26.47 -0.24
C PRO A 417 74.41 -26.49 1.17
N LEU A 418 74.67 -27.56 1.92
CA LEU A 418 74.52 -27.62 3.38
C LEU A 418 75.83 -27.15 4.06
N HIS A 419 75.77 -26.58 5.28
CA HIS A 419 76.04 -27.33 6.52
C HIS A 419 75.87 -26.48 7.80
N MET A 420 76.21 -27.05 8.96
CA MET A 420 75.75 -26.67 10.32
C MET A 420 76.79 -25.92 11.19
N SER A 421 76.45 -25.80 12.50
CA SER A 421 77.31 -25.69 13.71
C SER A 421 77.61 -24.27 14.22
N GLU A 422 77.69 -23.97 15.53
CA GLU A 422 77.35 -24.78 16.73
C GLU A 422 77.05 -23.89 17.98
N ASP A 423 76.88 -24.52 19.15
CA ASP A 423 76.58 -23.89 20.45
C ASP A 423 77.60 -22.82 20.94
N THR A 424 77.17 -21.88 21.80
CA THR A 424 77.48 -21.91 23.26
C THR A 424 77.07 -20.67 24.09
N ALA A 425 76.58 -20.95 25.30
CA ALA A 425 76.79 -20.28 26.59
C ALA A 425 76.96 -18.73 26.71
N ALA A 426 75.88 -18.08 27.15
CA ALA A 426 75.76 -17.23 28.35
C ALA A 426 76.96 -16.40 28.90
N ARG A 427 76.69 -15.11 29.22
CA ARG A 427 76.80 -14.55 30.60
C ARG A 427 76.27 -13.12 30.77
N ARG A 428 75.93 -12.78 32.02
CA ARG A 428 75.60 -11.41 32.49
C ARG A 428 76.84 -10.50 32.48
N ARG A 429 76.65 -9.18 32.32
CA ARG A 429 76.91 -8.17 33.38
C ARG A 429 76.44 -6.76 33.02
N VAL A 430 76.27 -5.94 34.06
CA VAL A 430 75.90 -4.51 34.01
C VAL A 430 77.17 -3.65 33.91
N GLY A 431 77.09 -2.50 33.25
CA GLY A 431 78.13 -1.46 33.21
C GLY A 431 77.51 -0.06 33.27
N HIS A 432 78.17 0.87 33.98
CA HIS A 432 77.66 2.20 34.32
C HIS A 432 78.55 3.29 33.70
N GLY A 433 77.96 4.41 33.26
CA GLY A 433 78.44 5.73 33.67
C GLY A 433 79.16 6.65 32.65
N HIS A 434 78.82 7.94 32.79
CA HIS A 434 79.46 9.17 32.27
C HIS A 434 79.47 9.40 30.73
N VAL A 435 79.08 10.55 30.14
CA VAL A 435 78.94 12.00 30.50
C VAL A 435 80.11 12.88 30.01
N ASN A 436 79.88 13.65 28.93
CA ASN A 436 80.06 15.11 28.80
C ASN A 436 79.92 15.60 27.33
N GLY A 437 79.63 16.89 27.12
CA GLY A 437 79.82 17.58 25.82
C GLY A 437 78.63 18.41 25.33
N GLU A 438 78.58 19.69 25.70
CA GLU A 438 77.54 20.65 25.28
C GLU A 438 77.75 21.19 23.85
N ASN A 439 76.69 21.35 23.04
CA ASN A 439 76.09 22.68 22.84
C ASN A 439 74.76 22.71 22.05
N LYS A 440 74.13 23.89 22.07
CA LYS A 440 72.73 24.19 21.72
C LYS A 440 72.44 24.27 20.22
N GLU A 441 71.20 23.92 19.85
CA GLU A 441 70.47 24.60 18.77
C GLU A 441 68.96 24.65 19.09
N HIS A 442 68.19 25.52 18.42
CA HIS A 442 66.79 25.84 18.75
C HIS A 442 65.79 25.04 17.89
N VAL A 443 64.86 24.31 18.54
CA VAL A 443 63.63 23.79 17.91
C VAL A 443 62.45 23.95 18.88
N GLU A 444 61.28 24.34 18.39
CA GLU A 444 60.05 24.45 19.19
C GLU A 444 59.46 23.08 19.53
N SER A 445 58.98 22.90 20.76
CA SER A 445 58.44 21.61 21.24
C SER A 445 56.91 21.61 21.29
N GLU A 446 56.30 20.72 20.51
CA GLU A 446 54.90 20.33 20.68
C GLU A 446 54.72 19.62 22.04
N LYS A 447 53.75 20.08 22.84
CA LYS A 447 53.43 19.45 24.14
C LYS A 447 52.54 18.22 23.98
N SER A 448 53.18 17.08 23.67
CA SER A 448 52.59 15.77 23.93
C SER A 448 52.42 15.57 25.45
N TRP A 449 51.19 15.28 25.91
CA TRP A 449 50.93 14.93 27.30
C TRP A 449 51.15 13.44 27.51
N ILE A 450 52.32 13.09 28.06
CA ILE A 450 52.57 11.76 28.61
C ILE A 450 51.74 11.62 29.89
N TYR A 451 51.00 10.52 29.99
CA TYR A 451 50.46 10.04 31.26
C TYR A 451 51.43 9.01 31.83
N ASP A 452 51.92 9.24 33.05
CA ASP A 452 52.70 8.26 33.80
C ASP A 452 51.81 7.12 34.32
N ASP A 453 52.38 5.92 34.36
CA ASP A 453 51.76 4.71 34.91
C ASP A 453 52.40 4.34 36.25
N GLU A 454 51.68 4.63 37.35
CA GLU A 454 51.86 3.92 38.62
C GLU A 454 50.48 3.57 39.22
N GLY A 455 50.01 2.36 38.94
CA GLY A 455 48.95 1.75 39.76
C GLY A 455 49.47 1.37 41.15
N LYS A 456 48.76 1.79 42.21
CA LYS A 456 48.95 1.34 43.61
C LYS A 456 47.61 1.24 44.35
N ASP A 457 47.59 0.36 45.33
CA ASP A 457 46.39 -0.34 45.79
C ASP A 457 45.42 0.40 46.73
N VAL A 458 44.30 -0.28 46.99
CA VAL A 458 43.14 0.15 47.79
C VAL A 458 43.45 0.15 49.29
N TYR A 459 42.65 0.94 50.04
CA TYR A 459 42.52 1.03 51.51
C TYR A 459 43.47 1.97 52.28
N ALA A 460 43.04 3.23 52.42
CA ALA A 460 43.32 4.06 53.59
C ALA A 460 42.03 4.75 54.09
N LYS A 461 41.90 4.87 55.41
CA LYS A 461 40.70 5.24 56.19
C LYS A 461 40.02 6.57 55.80
N ALA A 462 38.71 6.64 56.04
CA ALA A 462 37.96 7.90 56.11
C ALA A 462 38.28 8.71 57.38
N GLY A 463 38.14 10.04 57.32
CA GLY A 463 38.07 10.90 58.51
C GLY A 463 38.47 12.36 58.34
N ALA A 464 37.51 13.23 57.97
CA ALA A 464 37.39 14.66 58.37
C ALA A 464 36.28 15.34 57.57
N HIS A 465 35.50 16.24 58.19
CA HIS A 465 34.58 17.12 57.46
C HIS A 465 35.31 18.35 56.92
N GLN A 466 35.21 18.60 55.61
CA GLN A 466 35.07 19.97 55.08
C GLN A 466 34.03 19.97 53.96
N THR A 467 33.06 20.87 54.06
CA THR A 467 32.10 21.16 52.99
C THR A 467 32.78 22.01 51.93
N PHE A 468 32.96 21.46 50.73
CA PHE A 468 33.29 22.25 49.54
C PHE A 468 32.30 21.95 48.42
N THR A 469 31.88 22.99 47.69
CA THR A 469 30.81 22.88 46.70
C THR A 469 31.30 22.17 45.44
N GLY A 470 30.59 21.11 45.05
CA GLY A 470 30.93 20.24 43.92
C GLY A 470 30.73 20.88 42.54
N ARG A 471 31.46 21.95 42.24
CA ARG A 471 31.74 22.40 40.88
C ARG A 471 33.23 22.17 40.62
N PRO A 472 33.62 21.49 39.53
CA PRO A 472 34.94 21.70 38.95
C PRO A 472 35.14 23.21 38.74
N PRO A 473 36.34 23.77 38.95
CA PRO A 473 36.59 25.13 38.55
C PRO A 473 36.27 25.25 37.05
N ARG A 474 35.29 26.09 36.70
CA ARG A 474 35.14 26.53 35.31
C ARG A 474 36.53 27.01 34.88
N LYS A 475 37.09 26.44 33.81
CA LYS A 475 38.25 27.07 33.14
C LYS A 475 37.90 28.54 32.99
N ALA A 476 38.77 29.42 33.48
CA ALA A 476 38.54 30.85 33.32
C ALA A 476 38.28 31.12 31.83
N PRO A 477 37.28 31.94 31.48
CA PRO A 477 37.07 32.28 30.08
C PRO A 477 38.40 32.82 29.54
N PRO A 478 38.84 32.39 28.33
CA PRO A 478 40.09 32.87 27.79
C PRO A 478 40.06 34.40 27.69
N PRO A 479 41.21 35.09 27.80
CA PRO A 479 41.26 36.53 27.67
C PRO A 479 40.66 36.95 26.31
N PRO A 480 39.97 38.09 26.23
CA PRO A 480 39.40 38.55 24.96
C PRO A 480 40.52 38.60 23.90
N PRO A 481 40.34 37.92 22.75
CA PRO A 481 41.45 37.60 21.87
C PRO A 481 42.10 38.86 21.30
N SER A 482 43.41 38.96 21.49
CA SER A 482 44.23 40.09 21.06
C SER A 482 44.38 40.18 19.54
N ASN A 483 44.34 39.02 18.86
CA ASN A 483 44.62 38.85 17.45
C ASN A 483 43.54 38.00 16.78
N LEU A 484 43.28 38.20 15.48
CA LEU A 484 42.33 37.37 14.72
C LEU A 484 42.67 35.88 14.79
N ARG A 485 43.96 35.52 14.74
CA ARG A 485 44.42 34.13 14.90
C ARG A 485 44.02 33.55 16.26
N GLU A 486 44.17 34.33 17.33
CA GLU A 486 43.77 33.94 18.68
C GLU A 486 42.24 33.79 18.79
N PHE A 487 41.47 34.69 18.14
CA PHE A 487 40.01 34.55 18.06
C PHE A 487 39.60 33.24 17.36
N PHE A 488 40.26 32.88 16.25
CA PHE A 488 40.01 31.60 15.59
C PHE A 488 40.39 30.42 16.49
N GLU A 489 41.59 30.41 17.08
CA GLU A 489 42.08 29.34 17.96
C GLU A 489 41.20 29.15 19.21
N GLN A 490 40.69 30.23 19.80
CA GLN A 490 39.74 30.19 20.93
C GLN A 490 38.33 29.67 20.55
N ASN A 491 37.92 29.77 19.28
CA ASN A 491 36.58 29.40 18.81
C ASN A 491 36.56 28.15 17.88
N LEU A 492 37.69 27.43 17.78
CA LEU A 492 37.90 26.33 16.82
C LEU A 492 36.83 25.23 16.84
N ASP A 493 36.21 24.95 18.00
CA ASP A 493 35.20 23.90 18.13
C ASP A 493 33.78 24.34 17.70
N HIS A 494 33.55 25.65 17.54
CA HIS A 494 32.28 26.24 17.07
C HIS A 494 32.33 26.73 15.62
N LEU A 495 33.52 26.98 15.06
CA LEU A 495 33.70 27.49 13.69
C LEU A 495 33.27 26.48 12.60
N PRO A 496 33.67 25.19 12.61
CA PRO A 496 33.20 24.22 11.63
C PRO A 496 31.67 24.07 11.57
N PRO A 497 30.93 23.85 12.67
CA PRO A 497 29.47 23.75 12.59
C PRO A 497 28.80 25.05 12.16
N ALA A 498 29.37 26.23 12.46
CA ALA A 498 28.87 27.50 11.93
C ALA A 498 29.03 27.59 10.39
N ILE A 499 30.20 27.22 9.87
CA ILE A 499 30.47 27.17 8.41
C ILE A 499 29.54 26.16 7.73
N TYR A 500 29.41 24.95 8.29
CA TYR A 500 28.49 23.93 7.77
C TYR A 500 27.03 24.39 7.84
N THR A 501 26.62 25.16 8.86
CA THR A 501 25.27 25.73 8.94
C THR A 501 25.05 26.77 7.84
N LEU A 502 26.03 27.65 7.55
CA LEU A 502 25.92 28.61 6.44
C LEU A 502 25.85 27.92 5.07
N LEU A 503 26.63 26.85 4.85
CA LEU A 503 26.54 26.02 3.64
C LEU A 503 25.21 25.24 3.58
N SER A 504 24.66 24.85 4.73
CA SER A 504 23.36 24.17 4.83
C SER A 504 22.21 25.13 4.50
N CYS A 505 22.24 26.37 5.00
CA CYS A 505 21.35 27.46 4.58
C CYS A 505 21.46 27.72 3.08
N TRP A 506 22.68 27.87 2.55
CA TRP A 506 22.90 28.12 1.13
C TRP A 506 22.31 27.00 0.27
N THR A 507 22.69 25.74 0.52
CA THR A 507 22.17 24.60 -0.25
C THR A 507 20.65 24.50 -0.19
N ARG A 508 20.04 24.56 0.99
CA ARG A 508 18.59 24.31 1.11
C ARG A 508 17.74 25.48 0.62
N PHE A 509 18.12 26.74 0.91
CA PHE A 509 17.37 27.90 0.44
C PHE A 509 17.69 28.30 -1.03
N HIS A 510 18.73 27.74 -1.66
CA HIS A 510 19.04 28.02 -3.07
C HIS A 510 17.83 27.72 -3.96
N LYS A 511 17.34 28.74 -4.69
CA LYS A 511 16.25 28.60 -5.69
C LYS A 511 15.02 27.84 -5.16
N ILE A 512 14.63 28.07 -3.89
CA ILE A 512 13.54 27.32 -3.24
C ILE A 512 12.14 27.67 -3.78
N GLY A 513 11.95 28.90 -4.26
CA GLY A 513 10.78 29.37 -5.00
C GLY A 513 10.93 29.29 -6.52
N LYS A 514 11.77 28.39 -7.06
CA LYS A 514 11.95 28.21 -8.52
C LYS A 514 10.75 27.49 -9.16
N SER A 515 10.12 26.60 -8.41
CA SER A 515 8.99 25.80 -8.85
C SER A 515 7.72 26.35 -8.21
N ASP A 516 6.89 26.96 -9.02
CA ASP A 516 5.55 27.45 -8.70
C ASP A 516 4.49 26.34 -8.66
N ILE A 517 4.77 25.14 -9.16
CA ILE A 517 3.89 23.98 -8.99
C ILE A 517 3.97 23.33 -7.60
N VAL A 518 2.82 22.80 -7.14
CA VAL A 518 2.66 21.88 -6.01
C VAL A 518 3.32 20.54 -6.34
N VAL A 519 4.31 20.12 -5.54
CA VAL A 519 5.04 18.86 -5.79
C VAL A 519 4.44 17.65 -5.04
N TRP A 520 5.05 16.47 -5.25
CA TRP A 520 4.77 15.22 -4.54
C TRP A 520 4.62 15.41 -3.03
N ASP A 521 3.55 14.87 -2.47
CA ASP A 521 3.11 14.93 -1.06
C ASP A 521 2.89 16.34 -0.46
N GLU A 522 3.44 17.41 -1.04
CA GLU A 522 3.13 18.80 -0.71
C GLU A 522 1.65 19.12 -0.97
N ALA A 523 1.01 18.43 -1.92
CA ALA A 523 -0.44 18.38 -2.09
C ALA A 523 -1.17 17.98 -0.79
N HIS A 524 -0.78 16.84 -0.19
CA HIS A 524 -1.39 16.31 1.03
C HIS A 524 -1.10 17.20 2.24
N PHE A 525 0.18 17.52 2.48
CA PHE A 525 0.59 18.20 3.72
C PHE A 525 0.28 19.70 3.71
N GLY A 526 0.23 20.34 2.53
CA GLY A 526 -0.33 21.69 2.37
C GLY A 526 -1.85 21.75 2.61
N LYS A 527 -2.62 20.76 2.11
CA LYS A 527 -4.06 20.64 2.42
C LYS A 527 -4.32 20.43 3.92
N PHE A 528 -3.57 19.53 4.57
CA PHE A 528 -3.64 19.34 6.02
C PHE A 528 -3.20 20.57 6.83
N GLY A 529 -2.23 21.35 6.34
CA GLY A 529 -1.86 22.65 6.92
C GLY A 529 -3.00 23.67 6.82
N SER A 530 -3.69 23.70 5.68
CA SER A 530 -4.83 24.58 5.41
C SER A 530 -6.02 24.31 6.34
N HIS A 531 -6.33 23.03 6.61
CA HIS A 531 -7.38 22.67 7.57
C HIS A 531 -7.09 23.15 9.01
N TYR A 532 -5.82 23.28 9.45
CA TYR A 532 -5.50 23.90 10.75
C TYR A 532 -5.75 25.41 10.80
N LEU A 533 -5.64 26.10 9.66
CA LEU A 533 -5.93 27.53 9.56
C LEU A 533 -7.44 27.78 9.53
N LYS A 534 -8.16 27.00 8.70
CA LYS A 534 -9.64 26.96 8.65
C LYS A 534 -10.30 26.37 9.90
N ARG A 535 -9.55 25.62 10.73
CA ARG A 535 -9.99 24.89 11.93
C ARG A 535 -11.00 23.77 11.67
N GLU A 536 -10.98 23.20 10.46
CA GLU A 536 -11.83 22.10 10.01
C GLU A 536 -11.24 20.76 10.46
N PHE A 537 -12.05 19.86 11.00
CA PHE A 537 -11.58 18.53 11.35
C PHE A 537 -11.32 17.66 10.10
N TYR A 538 -10.15 17.05 10.05
CA TYR A 538 -9.76 16.10 9.01
C TYR A 538 -9.11 14.86 9.62
N PHE A 539 -9.20 13.74 8.89
CA PHE A 539 -8.55 12.48 9.24
C PHE A 539 -7.31 12.26 8.37
N ASP A 540 -6.25 11.71 8.97
CA ASP A 540 -5.06 11.21 8.26
C ASP A 540 -4.30 10.20 9.14
N VAL A 541 -3.55 9.29 8.52
CA VAL A 541 -2.79 8.20 9.16
C VAL A 541 -1.56 8.66 9.94
N HIS A 542 -1.13 9.93 9.85
CA HIS A 542 0.05 10.42 10.58
C HIS A 542 -0.30 11.22 11.85
N PRO A 543 0.45 11.05 12.95
CA PRO A 543 0.33 11.89 14.14
C PRO A 543 0.42 13.41 13.84
N PRO A 544 -0.20 14.26 14.68
CA PRO A 544 -0.56 15.61 14.26
C PRO A 544 0.57 16.64 14.29
N LEU A 545 1.67 16.44 15.03
CA LEU A 545 2.66 17.50 15.29
C LEU A 545 3.31 18.02 14.01
N GLY A 546 3.65 17.13 13.06
CA GLY A 546 4.24 17.55 11.79
C GLY A 546 3.30 18.46 10.99
N LYS A 547 2.02 18.07 10.91
CA LYS A 547 1.00 18.82 10.17
C LYS A 547 0.59 20.11 10.89
N MET A 548 0.57 20.12 12.23
CA MET A 548 0.39 21.35 13.03
C MET A 548 1.54 22.34 12.80
N LEU A 549 2.79 21.85 12.66
CA LEU A 549 3.94 22.70 12.35
C LEU A 549 3.90 23.22 10.89
N VAL A 550 3.32 22.49 9.94
CA VAL A 550 3.00 23.02 8.59
C VAL A 550 1.93 24.11 8.67
N GLY A 551 0.85 23.91 9.43
CA GLY A 551 -0.16 24.94 9.68
C GLY A 551 0.42 26.19 10.35
N LEU A 552 1.34 26.02 11.30
CA LEU A 552 2.09 27.11 11.92
C LEU A 552 3.01 27.83 10.91
N ALA A 553 3.65 27.09 9.99
CA ALA A 553 4.45 27.70 8.93
C ALA A 553 3.57 28.56 7.98
N GLY A 554 2.36 28.10 7.65
CA GLY A 554 1.36 28.88 6.93
C GLY A 554 0.96 30.15 7.67
N LEU A 555 0.59 30.03 8.96
CA LEU A 555 0.22 31.17 9.80
C LEU A 555 1.35 32.21 9.90
N LEU A 556 2.60 31.77 10.06
CA LEU A 556 3.78 32.64 10.14
C LEU A 556 4.17 33.26 8.79
N SER A 557 3.79 32.66 7.67
CA SER A 557 3.96 33.24 6.33
C SER A 557 2.83 34.16 5.90
N GLY A 558 1.75 34.27 6.69
CA GLY A 558 0.55 35.06 6.35
C GLY A 558 -0.48 34.34 5.47
N TYR A 559 -0.38 33.02 5.32
CA TYR A 559 -1.37 32.21 4.61
C TYR A 559 -2.61 31.99 5.49
N ASP A 560 -3.80 32.04 4.88
CA ASP A 560 -5.11 31.99 5.54
C ASP A 560 -5.77 30.59 5.51
N GLY A 561 -5.28 29.68 4.66
CA GLY A 561 -5.87 28.35 4.46
C GLY A 561 -6.85 28.26 3.30
N SER A 562 -7.08 29.33 2.53
CA SER A 562 -8.05 29.38 1.42
C SER A 562 -7.80 28.33 0.34
N TYR A 563 -6.59 28.33 -0.24
CA TYR A 563 -6.17 27.54 -1.40
C TYR A 563 -6.27 26.01 -1.21
N GLU A 564 -6.79 25.32 -2.23
CA GLU A 564 -6.74 23.86 -2.29
C GLU A 564 -5.46 23.39 -3.00
N PHE A 565 -4.61 22.68 -2.26
CA PHE A 565 -3.36 22.11 -2.76
C PHE A 565 -3.60 20.90 -3.68
N LYS A 566 -4.02 21.16 -4.91
CA LYS A 566 -4.15 20.15 -5.98
C LYS A 566 -2.77 19.76 -6.51
N SER A 567 -2.55 18.46 -6.77
CA SER A 567 -1.25 17.95 -7.24
C SER A 567 -0.89 18.51 -8.62
N GLY A 568 0.33 19.01 -8.79
CA GLY A 568 0.81 19.58 -10.06
C GLY A 568 0.25 20.95 -10.43
N ALA A 569 -0.70 21.51 -9.65
CA ALA A 569 -1.24 22.85 -9.89
C ALA A 569 -0.22 23.95 -9.55
N THR A 570 -0.25 25.06 -10.29
CA THR A 570 0.53 26.27 -10.02
C THR A 570 -0.05 27.06 -8.84
N TYR A 571 0.80 27.50 -7.92
CA TYR A 571 0.41 28.42 -6.85
C TYR A 571 0.02 29.80 -7.41
N PRO A 572 -1.12 30.37 -7.00
CA PRO A 572 -1.46 31.76 -7.30
C PRO A 572 -0.66 32.73 -6.41
N GLU A 573 -0.58 34.01 -6.78
CA GLU A 573 0.32 34.99 -6.16
C GLU A 573 0.04 35.25 -4.67
N GLU A 574 -1.21 35.02 -4.22
CA GLU A 574 -1.64 35.22 -2.84
C GLU A 574 -1.09 34.14 -1.88
N VAL A 575 -0.63 32.99 -2.38
CA VAL A 575 -0.15 31.88 -1.54
C VAL A 575 1.35 32.03 -1.28
N PRO A 576 1.81 32.28 -0.04
CA PRO A 576 3.21 32.51 0.28
C PRO A 576 4.03 31.20 0.37
N TYR A 577 3.88 30.30 -0.60
CA TYR A 577 4.49 28.97 -0.63
C TYR A 577 6.01 29.01 -0.48
N VAL A 578 6.68 30.04 -1.01
CA VAL A 578 8.13 30.25 -0.88
C VAL A 578 8.53 30.42 0.60
N ALA A 579 7.76 31.20 1.37
CA ALA A 579 8.01 31.41 2.80
C ALA A 579 7.68 30.15 3.62
N MET A 580 6.60 29.44 3.28
CA MET A 580 6.30 28.13 3.88
C MET A 580 7.43 27.13 3.65
N ARG A 581 7.93 26.99 2.41
CA ARG A 581 9.08 26.13 2.05
C ARG A 581 10.36 26.55 2.76
N VAL A 582 10.65 27.85 2.91
CA VAL A 582 11.81 28.34 3.70
C VAL A 582 11.69 27.92 5.16
N LEU A 583 10.54 28.13 5.81
CA LEU A 583 10.32 27.72 7.20
C LEU A 583 10.48 26.21 7.36
N MET A 584 9.90 25.42 6.46
CA MET A 584 10.05 23.96 6.40
C MET A 584 11.51 23.52 6.23
N ALA A 585 12.26 24.19 5.36
CA ALA A 585 13.67 23.89 5.11
C ALA A 585 14.59 24.20 6.30
N THR A 586 14.18 25.00 7.30
CA THR A 586 14.98 25.23 8.52
C THR A 586 15.26 23.93 9.29
N PHE A 587 14.31 22.99 9.34
CA PHE A 587 14.51 21.67 9.95
C PHE A 587 15.59 20.87 9.21
N GLY A 588 15.57 20.91 7.87
CA GLY A 588 16.62 20.35 7.03
C GLY A 588 17.97 21.02 7.26
N VAL A 589 18.00 22.35 7.42
CA VAL A 589 19.23 23.11 7.67
C VAL A 589 19.92 22.63 8.94
N ALA A 590 19.14 22.43 10.01
CA ALA A 590 19.62 22.01 11.32
C ALA A 590 20.14 20.55 11.38
N MET A 591 19.79 19.68 10.44
CA MET A 591 20.33 18.31 10.37
C MET A 591 21.86 18.29 10.25
N VAL A 592 22.45 19.22 9.49
CA VAL A 592 23.90 19.25 9.23
C VAL A 592 24.73 19.53 10.51
N PRO A 593 24.49 20.61 11.28
CA PRO A 593 25.19 20.82 12.55
C PRO A 593 24.85 19.75 13.60
N LEU A 594 23.63 19.17 13.61
CA LEU A 594 23.32 18.02 14.46
C LEU A 594 24.16 16.78 14.11
N GLY A 595 24.41 16.51 12.82
CA GLY A 595 25.30 15.45 12.37
C GLY A 595 26.75 15.67 12.82
N TRP A 596 27.27 16.91 12.69
CA TRP A 596 28.58 17.28 13.23
C TRP A 596 28.67 17.03 14.74
N TYR A 597 27.73 17.58 15.52
CA TYR A 597 27.77 17.45 16.98
C TYR A 597 27.55 16.00 17.44
N THR A 598 26.71 15.21 16.75
CA THR A 598 26.57 13.78 17.06
C THR A 598 27.88 13.02 16.82
N ALA A 599 28.61 13.30 15.73
CA ALA A 599 29.91 12.68 15.49
C ALA A 599 30.96 13.04 16.56
N VAL A 600 30.95 14.30 17.05
CA VAL A 600 31.78 14.75 18.17
C VAL A 600 31.42 14.02 19.48
N GLU A 601 30.13 13.89 19.79
CA GLU A 601 29.68 13.17 21.00
C GLU A 601 29.82 11.64 20.90
N LEU A 602 29.89 11.08 19.69
CA LEU A 602 30.32 9.69 19.45
C LEU A 602 31.84 9.53 19.59
N GLY A 603 32.60 10.58 19.90
CA GLY A 603 34.05 10.51 20.12
C GLY A 603 34.87 10.23 18.85
N MET A 604 34.32 10.51 17.66
CA MET A 604 35.03 10.36 16.40
C MET A 604 36.14 11.42 16.25
N SER A 605 37.18 11.13 15.46
CA SER A 605 38.19 12.14 15.16
C SER A 605 37.60 13.32 14.37
N ARG A 606 38.22 14.51 14.48
CA ARG A 606 37.78 15.71 13.74
C ARG A 606 37.63 15.46 12.22
N ARG A 607 38.41 14.55 11.64
CA ARG A 607 38.32 14.17 10.20
C ARG A 607 37.02 13.42 9.90
N ALA A 608 36.64 12.46 10.74
CA ALA A 608 35.37 11.76 10.62
C ALA A 608 34.17 12.69 10.89
N CYS A 609 34.25 13.62 11.86
CA CYS A 609 33.21 14.64 12.07
C CYS A 609 33.00 15.52 10.82
N HIS A 610 34.08 15.92 10.14
CA HIS A 610 34.00 16.62 8.86
C HIS A 610 33.35 15.75 7.77
N LEU A 611 33.62 14.44 7.70
CA LEU A 611 32.95 13.54 6.75
C LEU A 611 31.47 13.33 7.06
N VAL A 612 31.05 13.19 8.32
CA VAL A 612 29.61 13.09 8.68
C VAL A 612 28.88 14.36 8.27
N ALA A 613 29.41 15.53 8.64
CA ALA A 613 28.81 16.82 8.27
C ALA A 613 28.75 17.01 6.75
N LEU A 614 29.79 16.59 6.02
CA LEU A 614 29.84 16.65 4.57
C LEU A 614 28.83 15.69 3.91
N MET A 615 28.69 14.45 4.40
CA MET A 615 27.71 13.50 3.88
C MET A 615 26.26 13.97 4.13
N VAL A 616 25.96 14.58 5.27
CA VAL A 616 24.62 15.14 5.58
C VAL A 616 24.33 16.45 4.81
N LEU A 617 25.38 17.19 4.42
CA LEU A 617 25.27 18.38 3.56
C LEU A 617 25.12 18.02 2.07
N CYS A 618 25.83 17.00 1.61
CA CYS A 618 26.01 16.67 0.20
C CYS A 618 25.24 15.42 -0.28
N ASP A 619 24.27 14.91 0.49
CA ASP A 619 23.29 13.95 -0.03
C ASP A 619 22.14 14.68 -0.75
N VAL A 620 21.93 14.31 -2.02
CA VAL A 620 20.92 14.94 -2.88
C VAL A 620 19.49 14.56 -2.46
N ALA A 621 19.24 13.41 -1.83
CA ALA A 621 17.90 13.02 -1.38
C ALA A 621 17.48 13.75 -0.09
N TRP A 622 18.35 13.84 0.92
CA TRP A 622 18.12 14.70 2.09
C TRP A 622 17.98 16.18 1.70
N LEU A 623 18.71 16.65 0.68
CA LEU A 623 18.53 18.00 0.14
C LEU A 623 17.19 18.17 -0.58
N CYS A 624 16.77 17.22 -1.40
CA CYS A 624 15.50 17.28 -2.13
C CYS A 624 14.30 17.24 -1.18
N ILE A 625 14.22 16.25 -0.28
CA ILE A 625 13.07 16.05 0.60
C ILE A 625 12.87 17.21 1.60
N SER A 626 13.94 17.94 1.93
CA SER A 626 13.88 19.02 2.94
C SER A 626 13.59 20.42 2.37
N ARG A 627 13.33 20.56 1.07
CA ARG A 627 13.06 21.86 0.42
C ARG A 627 11.58 22.15 0.11
N PHE A 628 10.70 21.17 0.32
CA PHE A 628 9.27 21.24 0.04
C PHE A 628 8.44 21.15 1.33
N ILE A 629 7.13 21.42 1.27
CA ILE A 629 6.24 21.37 2.45
C ILE A 629 5.91 19.91 2.80
N LEU A 630 6.89 19.21 3.38
CA LEU A 630 6.87 17.79 3.70
C LEU A 630 7.25 17.52 5.16
N LEU A 631 6.54 16.58 5.81
CA LEU A 631 6.81 16.22 7.21
C LEU A 631 8.13 15.49 7.44
N ASP A 632 8.71 14.88 6.39
CA ASP A 632 9.91 14.05 6.53
C ASP A 632 11.15 14.89 6.89
N SER A 633 11.18 16.18 6.58
CA SER A 633 12.20 17.12 7.08
C SER A 633 12.17 17.23 8.62
N MET A 634 10.98 17.26 9.22
CA MET A 634 10.79 17.28 10.67
C MET A 634 11.09 15.91 11.29
N LEU A 635 10.65 14.82 10.65
CA LEU A 635 10.95 13.45 11.09
C LEU A 635 12.46 13.22 11.17
N LEU A 636 13.19 13.62 10.12
CA LEU A 636 14.65 13.55 10.07
C LEU A 636 15.28 14.44 11.16
N PHE A 637 14.86 15.69 11.29
CA PHE A 637 15.35 16.60 12.33
C PHE A 637 15.17 16.04 13.75
N PHE A 638 13.98 15.53 14.11
CA PHE A 638 13.77 14.95 15.42
C PHE A 638 14.45 13.58 15.59
N THR A 639 14.66 12.80 14.53
CA THR A 639 15.49 11.57 14.58
C THR A 639 16.94 11.92 14.90
N PHE A 640 17.54 12.87 14.18
CA PHE A 640 18.90 13.37 14.41
C PHE A 640 19.03 13.94 15.84
N THR A 641 18.05 14.75 16.28
CA THR A 641 18.02 15.33 17.63
C THR A 641 17.94 14.24 18.70
N THR A 642 17.15 13.18 18.49
CA THR A 642 17.03 12.07 19.45
C THR A 642 18.35 11.32 19.62
N VAL A 643 19.07 11.04 18.52
CA VAL A 643 20.41 10.40 18.59
C VAL A 643 21.46 11.34 19.19
N PHE A 644 21.40 12.65 18.90
CA PHE A 644 22.25 13.64 19.55
C PHE A 644 22.03 13.70 21.07
N CYS A 645 20.77 13.76 21.52
CA CYS A 645 20.45 13.77 22.95
C CYS A 645 20.82 12.44 23.63
N LEU A 646 20.68 11.30 22.95
CA LEU A 646 21.12 9.98 23.43
C LEU A 646 22.65 9.93 23.64
N THR A 647 23.44 10.39 22.65
CA THR A 647 24.91 10.39 22.75
C THR A 647 25.40 11.36 23.81
N LYS A 648 24.76 12.53 23.95
CA LYS A 648 24.96 13.42 25.10
C LYS A 648 24.63 12.75 26.43
N PHE A 649 23.52 12.02 26.53
CA PHE A 649 23.14 11.31 27.75
C PHE A 649 24.16 10.21 28.13
N ASN A 650 24.66 9.46 27.14
CA ASN A 650 25.73 8.48 27.33
C ASN A 650 27.00 9.10 27.94
N ASN A 651 27.46 10.23 27.39
CA ASN A 651 28.71 10.86 27.83
C ASN A 651 28.63 11.36 29.30
N GLN A 652 27.41 11.62 29.78
CA GLN A 652 27.13 12.05 31.15
C GLN A 652 26.97 10.88 32.16
N GLN A 653 27.03 9.61 31.74
CA GLN A 653 26.79 8.43 32.60
C GLN A 653 27.69 8.39 33.85
N TYR A 654 28.97 8.78 33.72
CA TYR A 654 29.93 8.87 34.83
C TYR A 654 29.55 9.90 35.91
N GLN A 655 28.66 10.86 35.59
CA GLN A 655 28.10 11.84 36.52
C GLN A 655 26.57 11.69 36.59
N SER A 656 26.13 10.45 36.79
CA SER A 656 24.75 10.05 37.02
C SER A 656 24.02 10.94 38.04
N PHE A 657 22.76 11.29 37.74
CA PHE A 657 21.91 12.21 38.51
C PHE A 657 22.40 13.66 38.66
N SER A 658 23.47 14.06 37.96
CA SER A 658 23.81 15.49 37.80
C SER A 658 22.72 16.27 37.07
N PHE A 659 22.75 17.60 37.15
CA PHE A 659 21.83 18.47 36.41
C PHE A 659 21.91 18.20 34.90
N ASP A 660 23.12 18.07 34.35
CA ASP A 660 23.33 17.81 32.92
C ASP A 660 22.83 16.41 32.53
N TRP A 661 23.03 15.39 33.37
CA TRP A 661 22.48 14.04 33.16
C TRP A 661 20.95 14.07 33.08
N TRP A 662 20.27 14.76 34.01
CA TRP A 662 18.81 14.93 33.98
C TRP A 662 18.33 15.76 32.79
N LEU A 663 19.07 16.80 32.40
CA LEU A 663 18.77 17.63 31.24
C LEU A 663 18.78 16.81 29.95
N TRP A 664 19.87 16.08 29.67
CA TRP A 664 19.99 15.29 28.44
C TRP A 664 19.04 14.07 28.43
N LEU A 665 18.80 13.44 29.58
CA LEU A 665 17.78 12.39 29.71
C LEU A 665 16.36 12.92 29.39
N SER A 666 16.01 14.10 29.91
CA SER A 666 14.70 14.72 29.68
C SER A 666 14.54 15.24 28.25
N LEU A 667 15.60 15.80 27.65
CA LEU A 667 15.61 16.22 26.25
C LEU A 667 15.51 15.02 25.29
N THR A 668 16.14 13.89 25.61
CA THR A 668 15.96 12.63 24.87
C THR A 668 14.49 12.20 24.92
N GLY A 669 13.88 12.20 26.11
CA GLY A 669 12.45 11.91 26.30
C GLY A 669 11.50 12.84 25.54
N PHE A 670 11.77 14.15 25.58
CA PHE A 670 11.00 15.14 24.83
C PHE A 670 11.13 14.94 23.32
N SER A 671 12.35 14.68 22.81
CA SER A 671 12.61 14.42 21.40
C SER A 671 11.96 13.12 20.90
N ILE A 672 11.94 12.07 21.72
CA ILE A 672 11.15 10.83 21.47
C ILE A 672 9.66 11.15 21.33
N GLY A 673 9.14 12.03 22.19
CA GLY A 673 7.77 12.52 22.12
C GLY A 673 7.49 13.24 20.80
N CYS A 674 8.37 14.17 20.42
CA CYS A 674 8.24 14.92 19.17
C CYS A 674 8.32 14.03 17.92
N VAL A 675 9.35 13.18 17.79
CA VAL A 675 9.53 12.32 16.60
C VAL A 675 8.35 11.36 16.41
N SER A 676 7.87 10.75 17.49
CA SER A 676 6.69 9.88 17.49
C SER A 676 5.40 10.63 17.16
N SER A 677 5.33 11.92 17.49
CA SER A 677 4.19 12.80 17.17
C SER A 677 4.21 13.36 15.75
N VAL A 678 5.25 13.10 14.95
CA VAL A 678 5.34 13.48 13.52
C VAL A 678 4.98 12.30 12.60
N LYS A 679 5.61 11.14 12.77
CA LYS A 679 5.36 9.91 11.97
C LYS A 679 5.66 8.71 12.88
N TRP A 680 4.86 7.64 12.84
CA TRP A 680 5.12 6.44 13.67
C TRP A 680 6.46 5.73 13.36
N VAL A 681 7.13 6.06 12.26
CA VAL A 681 8.54 5.69 12.00
C VAL A 681 9.47 6.16 13.14
N GLY A 682 9.12 7.22 13.89
CA GLY A 682 9.81 7.66 15.10
C GLY A 682 9.83 6.63 16.24
N LEU A 683 8.96 5.62 16.22
CA LEU A 683 9.02 4.50 17.16
C LEU A 683 10.27 3.62 16.96
N PHE A 684 10.92 3.68 15.79
CA PHE A 684 12.15 2.91 15.52
C PHE A 684 13.39 3.53 16.23
N VAL A 685 13.53 4.87 16.26
CA VAL A 685 14.56 5.52 17.10
C VAL A 685 14.20 5.43 18.59
N THR A 686 12.90 5.39 18.93
CA THR A 686 12.44 5.08 20.28
C THR A 686 12.90 3.68 20.71
N ALA A 687 12.78 2.67 19.84
CA ALA A 687 13.29 1.33 20.08
C ALA A 687 14.82 1.27 20.22
N LEU A 688 15.58 2.08 19.46
CA LEU A 688 17.03 2.20 19.61
C LEU A 688 17.43 2.72 21.00
N VAL A 689 16.80 3.82 21.44
CA VAL A 689 16.98 4.36 22.79
C VAL A 689 16.56 3.31 23.83
N GLY A 690 15.48 2.57 23.59
CA GLY A 690 15.02 1.48 24.43
C GLY A 690 16.05 0.36 24.62
N LEU A 691 16.62 -0.18 23.53
CA LEU A 691 17.65 -1.22 23.60
C LEU A 691 18.90 -0.74 24.34
N TYR A 692 19.41 0.45 24.01
CA TYR A 692 20.55 1.05 24.74
C TYR A 692 20.22 1.23 26.23
N THR A 693 18.99 1.64 26.56
CA THR A 693 18.56 1.84 27.95
C THR A 693 18.45 0.52 28.73
N ILE A 694 18.09 -0.58 28.05
CA ILE A 694 18.06 -1.93 28.62
C ILE A 694 19.49 -2.43 28.87
N GLU A 695 20.40 -2.27 27.91
CA GLU A 695 21.83 -2.59 28.05
C GLU A 695 22.47 -1.80 29.21
N ASP A 696 22.27 -0.48 29.25
CA ASP A 696 22.77 0.41 30.28
C ASP A 696 22.20 0.12 31.69
N LEU A 697 20.98 -0.42 31.79
CA LEU A 697 20.41 -0.92 33.05
C LEU A 697 20.92 -2.31 33.44
N TRP A 698 21.25 -3.16 32.46
CA TRP A 698 21.83 -4.49 32.67
C TRP A 698 23.27 -4.40 33.18
N ASP A 699 24.11 -3.55 32.59
CA ASP A 699 25.48 -3.32 33.07
C ASP A 699 25.50 -2.72 34.48
N LYS A 700 24.55 -1.83 34.78
CA LYS A 700 24.34 -1.28 36.14
C LYS A 700 23.79 -2.31 37.13
N PHE A 701 23.12 -3.37 36.68
CA PHE A 701 22.73 -4.50 37.53
C PHE A 701 23.91 -5.44 37.81
N GLY A 702 24.83 -5.63 36.85
CA GLY A 702 26.08 -6.35 37.06
C GLY A 702 27.06 -5.64 38.02
N ASN A 703 26.92 -4.33 38.22
CA ASN A 703 27.81 -3.56 39.07
C ASN A 703 27.50 -3.71 40.58
N LEU A 704 28.11 -4.72 41.20
CA LEU A 704 28.02 -5.04 42.64
C LEU A 704 28.43 -3.90 43.60
N ARG A 705 28.94 -2.75 43.11
CA ARG A 705 29.27 -1.57 43.93
C ARG A 705 28.10 -0.61 44.09
N MET A 706 27.03 -0.73 43.30
CA MET A 706 25.87 0.17 43.33
C MET A 706 24.83 -0.32 44.34
N THR A 707 24.18 0.59 45.07
CA THR A 707 23.11 0.20 46.00
C THR A 707 21.80 -0.04 45.25
N VAL A 708 20.97 -0.96 45.78
CA VAL A 708 19.60 -1.22 45.28
C VAL A 708 18.77 0.07 45.22
N LYS A 709 19.02 1.03 46.14
CA LYS A 709 18.40 2.35 46.13
C LYS A 709 18.78 3.15 44.88
N GLU A 710 20.07 3.28 44.58
CA GLU A 710 20.55 3.99 43.38
C GLU A 710 20.08 3.31 42.09
N GLN A 711 20.04 1.97 42.06
CA GLN A 711 19.47 1.23 40.95
C GLN A 711 17.97 1.54 40.77
N ALA A 712 17.18 1.59 41.85
CA ALA A 712 15.77 1.98 41.80
C ALA A 712 15.57 3.44 41.33
N TRP A 713 16.43 4.39 41.74
CA TRP A 713 16.44 5.74 41.19
C TRP A 713 16.76 5.76 39.69
N HIS A 714 17.67 4.90 39.23
CA HIS A 714 18.02 4.78 37.82
C HIS A 714 16.86 4.22 36.96
N TRP A 715 16.13 3.24 37.46
CA TRP A 715 14.89 2.77 36.83
C TRP A 715 13.82 3.87 36.82
N GLY A 716 13.53 4.47 37.98
CA GLY A 716 12.50 5.52 38.09
C GLY A 716 12.76 6.74 37.20
N ALA A 717 14.01 7.18 37.09
CA ALA A 717 14.42 8.26 36.19
C ALA A 717 14.21 7.92 34.71
N ARG A 718 14.60 6.71 34.28
CA ARG A 718 14.42 6.24 32.89
C ARG A 718 12.94 6.06 32.55
N VAL A 719 12.12 5.49 33.45
CA VAL A 719 10.67 5.36 33.25
C VAL A 719 10.00 6.76 33.18
N GLY A 720 10.37 7.68 34.06
CA GLY A 720 9.83 9.04 34.06
C GLY A 720 10.15 9.80 32.76
N CYS A 721 11.43 9.83 32.36
CA CYS A 721 11.87 10.62 31.22
C CYS A 721 11.72 9.93 29.86
N LEU A 722 11.89 8.61 29.75
CA LEU A 722 11.89 7.90 28.45
C LEU A 722 10.58 7.15 28.15
N ILE A 723 9.63 7.12 29.09
CA ILE A 723 8.29 6.54 28.87
C ILE A 723 7.20 7.59 29.16
N ILE A 724 7.11 8.09 30.40
CA ILE A 724 6.01 8.97 30.81
C ILE A 724 6.06 10.31 30.08
N LEU A 725 7.21 10.98 30.04
CA LEU A 725 7.39 12.27 29.34
C LEU A 725 7.05 12.19 27.83
N PRO A 726 7.58 11.24 27.02
CA PRO A 726 7.18 11.14 25.62
C PRO A 726 5.70 10.85 25.41
N ILE A 727 5.06 10.01 26.25
CA ILE A 727 3.61 9.79 26.20
C ILE A 727 2.85 11.09 26.48
N LEU A 728 3.27 11.90 27.46
CA LEU A 728 2.67 13.20 27.74
C LEU A 728 2.83 14.19 26.57
N VAL A 729 3.98 14.19 25.87
CA VAL A 729 4.19 15.03 24.66
C VAL A 729 3.31 14.57 23.49
N TYR A 730 3.14 13.26 23.31
CA TYR A 730 2.25 12.68 22.30
C TYR A 730 0.78 13.03 22.59
N MET A 731 0.32 12.79 23.81
CA MET A 731 -1.03 13.17 24.25
C MET A 731 -1.27 14.69 24.19
N ALA A 732 -0.27 15.52 24.51
CA ALA A 732 -0.36 16.96 24.37
C ALA A 732 -0.50 17.38 22.89
N SER A 733 0.20 16.71 21.97
CA SER A 733 0.09 16.97 20.53
C SER A 733 -1.33 16.67 20.00
N PHE A 734 -1.93 15.55 20.42
CA PHE A 734 -3.32 15.24 20.09
C PHE A 734 -4.33 16.17 20.79
N LYS A 735 -4.04 16.60 22.03
CA LYS A 735 -4.88 17.59 22.73
C LYS A 735 -4.86 18.95 22.03
N LEU A 736 -3.72 19.39 21.50
CA LEU A 736 -3.63 20.61 20.69
C LEU A 736 -4.39 20.46 19.37
N HIS A 737 -4.23 19.32 18.67
CA HIS A 737 -4.98 19.01 17.45
C HIS A 737 -6.50 19.14 17.64
N PHE A 738 -7.10 18.50 18.65
CA PHE A 738 -8.53 18.63 18.95
C PHE A 738 -8.96 20.00 19.51
N LEU A 739 -8.04 20.83 20.02
CA LEU A 739 -8.34 22.19 20.47
C LEU A 739 -8.24 23.23 19.34
N ILE A 740 -7.53 22.92 18.25
CA ILE A 740 -7.39 23.78 17.08
C ILE A 740 -8.46 23.44 16.04
N LEU A 741 -8.72 22.14 15.79
CA LEU A 741 -9.72 21.67 14.83
C LEU A 741 -11.08 21.55 15.53
N ASN A 742 -11.85 22.64 15.51
CA ASN A 742 -13.11 22.77 16.25
C ASN A 742 -14.37 22.89 15.37
N HIS A 743 -14.23 22.82 14.04
CA HIS A 743 -15.34 22.79 13.08
C HIS A 743 -15.44 21.41 12.40
N SER A 744 -16.61 21.11 11.84
CA SER A 744 -16.79 19.97 10.94
C SER A 744 -15.86 20.08 9.71
N GLY A 745 -15.65 18.96 9.01
CA GLY A 745 -14.75 18.86 7.88
C GLY A 745 -14.68 17.44 7.33
N PRO A 746 -14.03 17.23 6.17
CA PRO A 746 -14.21 16.03 5.33
C PRO A 746 -13.69 14.71 5.94
N GLY A 747 -13.12 14.74 7.14
CA GLY A 747 -12.69 13.54 7.88
C GLY A 747 -13.45 13.26 9.18
N ASP A 748 -14.42 14.07 9.57
CA ASP A 748 -15.14 13.89 10.85
C ASP A 748 -15.98 12.61 10.88
N ALA A 749 -16.41 12.13 9.71
CA ALA A 749 -17.19 10.93 9.53
C ALA A 749 -16.51 9.66 10.08
N GLN A 750 -15.17 9.60 10.08
CA GLN A 750 -14.39 8.48 10.64
C GLN A 750 -14.29 8.50 12.18
N MET A 751 -14.73 9.57 12.85
CA MET A 751 -14.83 9.65 14.30
C MET A 751 -16.22 9.23 14.78
N SER A 752 -16.32 8.78 16.03
CA SER A 752 -17.63 8.47 16.64
C SER A 752 -18.54 9.70 16.67
N SER A 753 -19.85 9.52 16.47
CA SER A 753 -20.84 10.60 16.36
C SER A 753 -20.80 11.59 17.54
N LEU A 754 -20.51 11.09 18.75
CA LEU A 754 -20.36 11.91 19.96
C LEU A 754 -19.18 12.92 19.85
N PHE A 755 -18.11 12.58 19.14
CA PHE A 755 -17.02 13.53 18.87
C PHE A 755 -17.47 14.59 17.85
N GLN A 756 -18.15 14.17 16.77
CA GLN A 756 -18.67 15.10 15.76
C GLN A 756 -19.67 16.12 16.34
N ALA A 757 -20.48 15.70 17.32
CA ALA A 757 -21.40 16.57 18.06
C ALA A 757 -20.71 17.62 18.95
N ASN A 758 -19.38 17.60 19.08
CA ASN A 758 -18.58 18.65 19.70
C ASN A 758 -17.92 19.61 18.68
N LEU A 759 -18.08 19.35 17.38
CA LEU A 759 -17.60 20.21 16.30
C LEU A 759 -18.67 21.22 15.88
N VAL A 760 -18.25 22.46 15.61
CA VAL A 760 -19.11 23.52 15.09
C VAL A 760 -19.45 23.24 13.62
N GLY A 761 -20.73 23.40 13.23
CA GLY A 761 -21.20 23.15 11.86
C GLY A 761 -21.69 21.71 11.59
N ASN A 762 -22.07 20.96 12.63
CA ASN A 762 -22.82 19.70 12.50
C ASN A 762 -24.24 19.86 13.07
N ASP A 763 -25.23 19.28 12.39
CA ASP A 763 -26.67 19.44 12.71
C ASP A 763 -27.15 18.63 13.93
N PHE A 764 -26.26 17.92 14.62
CA PHE A 764 -26.55 17.15 15.84
C PHE A 764 -27.17 17.97 16.98
N ALA A 765 -27.10 19.30 16.89
CA ALA A 765 -27.78 20.23 17.79
C ALA A 765 -29.31 20.25 17.62
N SER A 766 -29.83 20.03 16.41
CA SER A 766 -31.27 20.05 16.09
C SER A 766 -31.98 18.72 16.37
N ASN A 767 -31.23 17.61 16.37
CA ASN A 767 -31.78 16.27 16.47
C ASN A 767 -32.53 16.05 17.80
N PRO A 768 -33.74 15.45 17.80
CA PRO A 768 -34.45 15.12 19.03
C PRO A 768 -33.71 14.03 19.83
N LEU A 769 -33.72 14.16 21.16
CA LEU A 769 -32.92 13.30 22.05
C LEU A 769 -33.47 11.87 22.18
N ASP A 770 -34.77 11.72 22.49
CA ASP A 770 -35.45 10.44 22.62
C ASP A 770 -35.86 9.90 21.24
N ILE A 771 -35.91 8.58 21.05
CA ILE A 771 -36.32 7.94 19.78
C ILE A 771 -37.72 7.32 19.88
N ALA A 772 -38.52 7.46 18.82
CA ALA A 772 -39.90 6.99 18.72
C ALA A 772 -40.15 6.16 17.45
N TYR A 773 -41.28 5.46 17.38
CA TYR A 773 -41.75 4.85 16.13
C TYR A 773 -42.12 5.94 15.11
N GLY A 774 -41.90 5.67 13.82
CA GLY A 774 -42.06 6.65 12.74
C GLY A 774 -40.92 7.66 12.62
N SER A 775 -39.96 7.66 13.55
CA SER A 775 -38.75 8.46 13.44
C SER A 775 -37.90 8.05 12.23
N LYS A 776 -37.49 9.05 11.45
CA LYS A 776 -36.44 8.93 10.42
C LYS A 776 -35.08 9.13 11.08
N LEU A 777 -34.10 8.28 10.80
CA LEU A 777 -32.79 8.31 11.46
C LEU A 777 -31.67 7.71 10.61
N THR A 778 -30.42 7.93 11.01
CA THR A 778 -29.26 7.21 10.46
C THR A 778 -28.61 6.33 11.53
N LEU A 779 -28.25 5.10 11.17
CA LEU A 779 -27.58 4.15 12.07
C LEU A 779 -26.09 4.10 11.75
N LYS A 780 -25.23 4.29 12.76
CA LYS A 780 -23.77 4.16 12.63
C LYS A 780 -23.24 2.97 13.39
N ASN A 781 -22.30 2.25 12.79
CA ASN A 781 -21.59 1.18 13.46
C ASN A 781 -20.53 1.74 14.43
N MET A 782 -20.51 1.23 15.66
CA MET A 782 -19.63 1.69 16.74
C MET A 782 -18.34 0.88 16.87
N GLY A 783 -18.04 0.00 15.90
CA GLY A 783 -16.71 -0.56 15.68
C GLY A 783 -15.70 0.51 15.25
N TRP A 784 -14.41 0.22 15.42
CA TRP A 784 -13.35 1.17 15.08
C TRP A 784 -13.30 1.42 13.58
N GLY A 785 -13.62 2.64 13.13
CA GLY A 785 -13.77 2.93 11.70
C GLY A 785 -15.03 2.33 11.09
N GLY A 786 -16.11 2.18 11.88
CA GLY A 786 -17.44 1.82 11.37
C GLY A 786 -18.07 2.91 10.50
N GLY A 787 -18.91 2.48 9.53
CA GLY A 787 -19.68 3.37 8.66
C GLY A 787 -21.13 3.59 9.12
N LEU A 788 -21.84 4.44 8.38
CA LEU A 788 -23.29 4.54 8.40
C LEU A 788 -23.90 3.36 7.63
N LEU A 789 -25.04 2.84 8.08
CA LEU A 789 -25.80 1.79 7.39
C LEU A 789 -26.41 2.37 6.11
N HIS A 790 -26.02 1.81 4.96
CA HIS A 790 -26.31 2.36 3.64
C HIS A 790 -26.99 1.31 2.75
N SER A 791 -27.89 1.74 1.86
CA SER A 791 -28.44 0.89 0.81
C SER A 791 -28.69 1.69 -0.47
N HIS A 792 -28.07 1.28 -1.57
CA HIS A 792 -28.24 1.88 -2.89
C HIS A 792 -29.02 0.92 -3.81
N VAL A 793 -29.55 1.41 -4.94
CA VAL A 793 -30.52 0.66 -5.77
C VAL A 793 -29.98 -0.63 -6.41
N GLN A 794 -28.66 -0.77 -6.54
CA GLN A 794 -28.01 -1.94 -7.12
C GLN A 794 -28.23 -3.18 -6.25
N THR A 795 -28.27 -4.35 -6.90
CA THR A 795 -28.46 -5.65 -6.25
C THR A 795 -27.14 -6.40 -6.08
N TYR A 796 -27.12 -7.41 -5.20
CA TYR A 796 -25.97 -8.31 -5.10
C TYR A 796 -25.82 -9.14 -6.39
N PRO A 797 -24.62 -9.22 -7.00
CA PRO A 797 -24.39 -10.04 -8.19
C PRO A 797 -24.26 -11.55 -7.89
N VAL A 798 -24.13 -11.91 -6.62
CA VAL A 798 -24.09 -13.28 -6.10
C VAL A 798 -24.75 -13.32 -4.72
N GLY A 799 -25.63 -14.29 -4.48
CA GLY A 799 -26.38 -14.42 -3.23
C GLY A 799 -27.88 -14.42 -3.50
N SER A 800 -28.61 -13.55 -2.81
CA SER A 800 -30.06 -13.37 -2.95
C SER A 800 -30.53 -12.66 -4.23
N ASN A 801 -29.62 -11.92 -4.89
CA ASN A 801 -29.93 -10.91 -5.90
C ASN A 801 -30.89 -9.79 -5.43
N GLN A 802 -31.06 -9.61 -4.11
CA GLN A 802 -31.79 -8.49 -3.50
C GLN A 802 -30.93 -7.21 -3.46
N GLN A 803 -31.49 -6.08 -3.02
CA GLN A 803 -30.80 -4.79 -2.96
C GLN A 803 -29.64 -4.85 -1.95
N GLN A 804 -28.49 -4.25 -2.28
CA GLN A 804 -27.30 -4.30 -1.44
C GLN A 804 -27.47 -3.49 -0.15
N VAL A 805 -26.93 -3.99 0.96
CA VAL A 805 -26.78 -3.26 2.23
C VAL A 805 -25.31 -3.26 2.64
N THR A 806 -24.77 -2.08 2.94
CA THR A 806 -23.34 -1.87 3.21
C THR A 806 -23.14 -0.88 4.36
N CYS A 807 -21.89 -0.68 4.76
CA CYS A 807 -21.48 0.46 5.55
C CYS A 807 -20.69 1.46 4.70
N TYR A 808 -21.17 2.70 4.65
CA TYR A 808 -20.57 3.82 3.92
C TYR A 808 -20.02 4.88 4.87
N HIS A 809 -19.02 5.65 4.45
CA HIS A 809 -18.30 6.60 5.32
C HIS A 809 -18.69 8.06 5.12
N TYR A 810 -19.56 8.40 4.19
CA TYR A 810 -20.03 9.77 3.98
C TYR A 810 -21.54 9.84 4.20
N LYS A 811 -22.03 11.01 4.61
CA LYS A 811 -23.46 11.25 4.85
C LYS A 811 -24.18 11.39 3.50
N ASP A 812 -25.22 10.59 3.31
CA ASP A 812 -26.03 10.49 2.10
C ASP A 812 -27.51 10.23 2.51
N THR A 813 -28.48 10.62 1.69
CA THR A 813 -29.90 10.28 1.90
C THR A 813 -30.11 8.76 1.86
N ASN A 814 -29.26 8.03 1.13
CA ASN A 814 -29.19 6.56 1.17
C ASN A 814 -28.56 6.01 2.48
N ASN A 815 -28.54 6.79 3.57
CA ASN A 815 -28.26 6.33 4.93
C ASN A 815 -29.50 6.42 5.84
N ASP A 816 -30.63 6.86 5.30
CA ASP A 816 -31.84 7.15 6.04
C ASP A 816 -32.72 5.91 6.22
N TRP A 817 -33.07 5.60 7.46
CA TRP A 817 -33.92 4.49 7.86
C TRP A 817 -35.09 4.98 8.71
N ILE A 818 -36.25 4.36 8.56
CA ILE A 818 -37.47 4.65 9.31
C ILE A 818 -37.77 3.46 10.22
N ILE A 819 -37.98 3.71 11.51
CA ILE A 819 -38.45 2.67 12.45
C ILE A 819 -39.96 2.49 12.27
N THR A 820 -40.39 1.29 11.91
CA THR A 820 -41.81 0.92 11.78
C THR A 820 -42.17 -0.29 12.66
N PRO A 821 -43.44 -0.41 13.10
CA PRO A 821 -43.91 -1.58 13.84
C PRO A 821 -43.96 -2.84 12.97
N ARG A 822 -44.21 -3.99 13.59
CA ARG A 822 -44.28 -5.31 12.92
C ARG A 822 -45.50 -5.42 12.00
N TRP A 823 -45.48 -6.40 11.08
CA TRP A 823 -46.58 -6.68 10.15
C TRP A 823 -47.90 -7.14 10.82
N ASP A 824 -47.86 -7.58 12.09
CA ASP A 824 -49.04 -7.97 12.88
C ASP A 824 -49.60 -6.84 13.76
N GLN A 825 -49.03 -5.63 13.68
CA GLN A 825 -49.47 -4.45 14.43
C GLN A 825 -50.18 -3.47 13.48
N PRO A 826 -51.12 -2.65 13.98
CA PRO A 826 -51.73 -1.61 13.16
C PRO A 826 -50.70 -0.57 12.71
N ASP A 827 -50.94 0.05 11.57
CA ASP A 827 -50.13 1.14 11.05
C ASP A 827 -50.04 2.31 12.03
N LEU A 828 -48.91 3.03 11.98
CA LEU A 828 -48.57 4.02 12.98
C LEU A 828 -49.46 5.28 12.88
N ASP A 829 -50.24 5.55 13.94
CA ASP A 829 -50.97 6.81 14.06
C ASP A 829 -50.00 8.00 14.26
N LEU A 830 -49.85 8.81 13.22
CA LEU A 830 -49.05 10.03 13.21
C LEU A 830 -49.68 11.17 14.04
N HIS A 831 -50.96 11.07 14.38
CA HIS A 831 -51.72 12.07 15.14
C HIS A 831 -52.02 11.64 16.59
N GLY A 832 -51.80 10.37 16.93
CA GLY A 832 -52.03 9.81 18.27
C GLY A 832 -50.96 10.19 19.32
N GLU A 833 -50.86 9.37 20.38
CA GLU A 833 -49.76 9.49 21.35
C GLU A 833 -48.42 9.05 20.74
N ILE A 834 -47.31 9.50 21.33
CA ILE A 834 -45.95 9.20 20.84
C ILE A 834 -45.44 7.92 21.52
N GLU A 835 -45.32 6.83 20.77
CA GLU A 835 -44.69 5.61 21.27
C GLU A 835 -43.15 5.68 21.15
N PHE A 836 -42.49 5.63 22.30
CA PHE A 836 -41.02 5.60 22.42
C PHE A 836 -40.46 4.18 22.28
N LEU A 837 -39.30 4.06 21.62
CA LEU A 837 -38.57 2.80 21.43
C LEU A 837 -37.90 2.33 22.73
N LYS A 838 -38.01 1.02 23.04
CA LYS A 838 -37.54 0.42 24.30
C LYS A 838 -36.57 -0.76 24.07
N ASP A 839 -35.92 -1.19 25.15
CA ASP A 839 -35.10 -2.42 25.18
C ASP A 839 -35.98 -3.67 25.06
N GLY A 840 -35.70 -4.51 24.05
CA GLY A 840 -36.49 -5.71 23.73
C GLY A 840 -37.61 -5.49 22.71
N ASP A 841 -37.83 -4.26 22.24
CA ASP A 841 -38.77 -3.97 21.15
C ASP A 841 -38.38 -4.70 19.86
N VAL A 842 -39.38 -5.11 19.07
CA VAL A 842 -39.19 -5.78 17.78
C VAL A 842 -39.71 -4.88 16.67
N ILE A 843 -38.81 -4.44 15.79
CA ILE A 843 -39.08 -3.43 14.77
C ILE A 843 -38.80 -3.95 13.36
N ARG A 844 -39.32 -3.22 12.37
CA ARG A 844 -38.77 -3.22 11.00
C ARG A 844 -37.97 -1.93 10.79
N LEU A 845 -36.90 -2.03 10.03
CA LEU A 845 -36.11 -0.89 9.55
C LEU A 845 -36.36 -0.75 8.05
N VAL A 846 -37.04 0.33 7.64
CA VAL A 846 -37.38 0.60 6.24
C VAL A 846 -36.41 1.63 5.68
N HIS A 847 -35.78 1.37 4.54
CA HIS A 847 -34.88 2.31 3.88
C HIS A 847 -35.68 3.43 3.21
N ALA A 848 -35.45 4.69 3.59
CA ALA A 848 -36.33 5.80 3.25
C ALA A 848 -36.39 6.09 1.74
N SER A 849 -35.26 5.95 1.03
CA SER A 849 -35.20 6.27 -0.41
C SER A 849 -35.70 5.15 -1.34
N THR A 850 -35.88 3.92 -0.85
CA THR A 850 -36.32 2.78 -1.69
C THR A 850 -37.50 1.99 -1.13
N GLY A 851 -38.02 2.36 0.04
CA GLY A 851 -39.18 1.74 0.70
C GLY A 851 -38.98 0.29 1.13
N ARG A 852 -37.77 -0.27 1.03
CA ARG A 852 -37.48 -1.70 1.29
C ARG A 852 -37.14 -1.96 2.76
N ASN A 853 -37.52 -3.14 3.25
CA ASN A 853 -37.22 -3.59 4.60
C ASN A 853 -35.78 -4.12 4.68
N LEU A 854 -35.09 -3.88 5.81
CA LEU A 854 -33.83 -4.52 6.15
C LEU A 854 -34.07 -6.01 6.46
N HIS A 855 -33.47 -6.89 5.68
CA HIS A 855 -33.80 -8.31 5.61
C HIS A 855 -32.56 -9.17 5.86
N SER A 856 -32.70 -10.38 6.43
CA SER A 856 -31.61 -11.34 6.51
C SER A 856 -32.06 -12.80 6.46
N HIS A 857 -31.45 -13.56 5.57
CA HIS A 857 -31.92 -14.86 5.11
C HIS A 857 -30.78 -15.90 5.11
N ASN A 858 -31.12 -17.18 4.91
CA ASN A 858 -30.17 -18.30 5.07
C ASN A 858 -29.20 -18.51 3.87
N ILE A 859 -28.67 -17.43 3.31
CA ILE A 859 -27.60 -17.44 2.28
C ILE A 859 -26.31 -16.87 2.92
N PRO A 860 -25.11 -17.41 2.63
CA PRO A 860 -23.86 -16.91 3.20
C PRO A 860 -23.41 -15.58 2.58
N ALA A 861 -23.00 -14.64 3.43
CA ALA A 861 -22.63 -13.27 3.04
C ALA A 861 -21.55 -13.20 1.94
N PRO A 862 -21.50 -12.14 1.10
CA PRO A 862 -20.66 -12.10 -0.10
C PRO A 862 -19.16 -12.38 0.12
N ILE A 863 -18.58 -11.88 1.21
CA ILE A 863 -17.17 -12.08 1.61
C ILE A 863 -17.09 -12.94 2.88
N THR A 864 -17.80 -12.58 3.95
CA THR A 864 -17.75 -13.30 5.24
C THR A 864 -18.69 -14.51 5.23
N LYS A 865 -18.32 -15.55 4.48
CA LYS A 865 -19.12 -16.78 4.23
C LYS A 865 -19.60 -17.55 5.46
N LEU A 866 -19.08 -17.26 6.65
CA LEU A 866 -19.57 -17.82 7.92
C LEU A 866 -20.88 -17.16 8.37
N ASN A 867 -21.08 -15.88 8.04
CA ASN A 867 -22.23 -15.07 8.44
C ASN A 867 -23.35 -15.14 7.38
N HIS A 868 -24.56 -14.75 7.76
CA HIS A 868 -25.66 -14.59 6.82
C HIS A 868 -25.55 -13.26 6.05
N GLU A 869 -26.01 -13.29 4.80
CA GLU A 869 -26.24 -12.11 3.98
C GLU A 869 -27.30 -11.19 4.64
N VAL A 870 -27.12 -9.88 4.49
CA VAL A 870 -28.09 -8.84 4.89
C VAL A 870 -28.39 -8.03 3.64
N SER A 871 -29.65 -7.73 3.38
CA SER A 871 -30.11 -7.15 2.12
C SER A 871 -31.31 -6.23 2.36
N CYS A 872 -31.76 -5.57 1.29
CA CYS A 872 -33.04 -4.85 1.28
C CYS A 872 -34.06 -5.55 0.38
N TYR A 873 -35.18 -5.96 0.98
CA TYR A 873 -36.23 -6.76 0.34
C TYR A 873 -37.62 -6.15 0.54
N GLY A 874 -38.56 -6.53 -0.33
CA GLY A 874 -39.95 -6.13 -0.23
C GLY A 874 -40.19 -4.64 -0.48
N ASN A 875 -41.30 -4.14 0.05
CA ASN A 875 -41.67 -2.72 0.14
C ASN A 875 -42.59 -2.50 1.37
N GLU A 876 -43.40 -1.45 1.41
CA GLU A 876 -44.35 -1.18 2.50
C GLU A 876 -45.50 -2.20 2.63
N THR A 877 -45.78 -3.01 1.59
CA THR A 877 -46.90 -3.99 1.56
C THR A 877 -46.46 -5.43 1.33
N ILE A 878 -45.21 -5.64 0.89
CA ILE A 878 -44.60 -6.93 0.60
C ILE A 878 -43.42 -7.11 1.53
N GLY A 879 -43.43 -8.17 2.34
CA GLY A 879 -42.34 -8.56 3.23
C GLY A 879 -42.69 -9.84 3.98
N ASP A 880 -41.86 -10.22 4.97
CA ASP A 880 -42.09 -11.40 5.78
C ASP A 880 -41.50 -11.29 7.21
N PHE A 881 -41.40 -12.42 7.91
CA PHE A 881 -40.87 -12.54 9.27
C PHE A 881 -39.32 -12.57 9.34
N HIS A 882 -38.63 -12.37 8.22
CA HIS A 882 -37.18 -12.12 8.16
C HIS A 882 -36.83 -10.61 8.05
N ASP A 883 -37.85 -9.74 8.14
CA ASP A 883 -37.69 -8.28 8.25
C ASP A 883 -37.60 -7.80 9.72
N TYR A 884 -37.70 -8.72 10.69
CA TYR A 884 -37.88 -8.41 12.12
C TYR A 884 -36.58 -8.36 12.91
N TRP A 885 -36.27 -7.18 13.43
CA TRP A 885 -35.07 -6.93 14.24
C TRP A 885 -35.46 -6.56 15.68
N VAL A 886 -34.97 -7.33 16.65
CA VAL A 886 -35.07 -7.04 18.08
C VAL A 886 -34.01 -6.03 18.47
N VAL A 887 -34.41 -4.95 19.12
CA VAL A 887 -33.52 -3.91 19.64
C VAL A 887 -33.02 -4.30 21.03
N GLU A 888 -31.75 -4.69 21.14
CA GLU A 888 -31.10 -4.96 22.44
C GLU A 888 -30.27 -3.75 22.87
N VAL A 889 -30.62 -3.12 23.98
CA VAL A 889 -29.80 -2.07 24.62
C VAL A 889 -28.64 -2.71 25.37
N VAL A 890 -27.44 -2.22 25.12
CA VAL A 890 -26.20 -2.62 25.81
C VAL A 890 -26.03 -1.76 27.06
N ASP A 891 -25.76 -0.47 26.86
CA ASP A 891 -25.59 0.57 27.88
C ASP A 891 -25.67 1.97 27.25
N ASP A 892 -25.52 3.01 28.06
CA ASP A 892 -25.39 4.40 27.60
C ASP A 892 -24.03 4.97 28.05
N ILE A 893 -23.38 5.69 27.14
CA ILE A 893 -22.03 6.25 27.32
C ILE A 893 -21.94 7.19 28.53
N ASN A 894 -23.01 7.97 28.78
CA ASN A 894 -23.03 9.01 29.82
C ASN A 894 -23.78 8.54 31.08
N ARG A 895 -24.83 7.71 30.91
CA ARG A 895 -25.67 7.23 32.03
C ARG A 895 -25.19 5.89 32.62
N GLY A 896 -24.46 5.08 31.86
CA GLY A 896 -23.89 3.79 32.27
C GLY A 896 -24.83 2.60 31.98
N SER A 897 -24.87 1.60 32.87
CA SER A 897 -25.73 0.41 32.75
C SER A 897 -27.19 0.74 32.39
N LYS A 898 -27.80 -0.08 31.53
CA LYS A 898 -29.21 0.06 31.08
C LYS A 898 -30.26 0.05 32.20
N GLN A 899 -29.90 -0.36 33.41
CA GLN A 899 -30.75 -0.26 34.60
C GLN A 899 -30.95 1.20 35.10
N LYS A 900 -30.24 2.18 34.52
CA LYS A 900 -30.24 3.59 34.96
C LYS A 900 -31.05 4.52 34.05
N PHE A 901 -31.62 4.03 32.97
CA PHE A 901 -32.40 4.81 32.01
C PHE A 901 -33.42 3.91 31.31
N GLU A 902 -34.61 4.45 31.03
CA GLU A 902 -35.70 3.70 30.38
C GLU A 902 -35.87 4.04 28.89
N ARG A 903 -35.33 5.18 28.45
CA ARG A 903 -35.43 5.68 27.07
C ARG A 903 -34.11 5.49 26.31
N ILE A 904 -34.20 5.12 25.04
CA ILE A 904 -33.07 5.09 24.12
C ILE A 904 -32.86 6.52 23.58
N HIS A 905 -31.62 7.01 23.62
CA HIS A 905 -31.27 8.36 23.14
C HIS A 905 -30.34 8.32 21.93
N SER A 906 -30.45 9.32 21.06
CA SER A 906 -29.49 9.58 19.99
C SER A 906 -28.07 9.80 20.53
N LEU A 907 -27.05 9.40 19.77
CA LEU A 907 -25.61 9.57 20.04
C LEU A 907 -25.02 8.85 21.27
N THR A 908 -25.75 8.72 22.39
CA THR A 908 -25.19 8.22 23.66
C THR A 908 -25.51 6.77 23.98
N THR A 909 -26.65 6.25 23.54
CA THR A 909 -27.07 4.87 23.83
C THR A 909 -26.50 3.88 22.80
N ARG A 910 -25.97 2.74 23.25
CA ARG A 910 -25.43 1.66 22.39
C ARG A 910 -26.43 0.52 22.25
N LEU A 911 -26.73 0.19 21.00
CA LEU A 911 -27.71 -0.81 20.59
C LEU A 911 -27.05 -1.99 19.89
N ARG A 912 -27.71 -3.14 19.89
CA ARG A 912 -27.50 -4.23 18.92
C ARG A 912 -28.84 -4.55 18.26
N PHE A 913 -28.82 -4.83 16.96
CA PHE A 913 -29.98 -5.36 16.25
C PHE A 913 -29.82 -6.86 16.09
N LYS A 914 -30.74 -7.62 16.67
CA LYS A 914 -30.78 -9.09 16.58
C LYS A 914 -31.91 -9.51 15.67
N HIS A 915 -31.59 -10.23 14.60
CA HIS A 915 -32.60 -10.77 13.71
C HIS A 915 -33.46 -11.82 14.44
N GLN A 916 -34.78 -11.62 14.51
CA GLN A 916 -35.67 -12.42 15.36
C GLN A 916 -35.69 -13.89 14.95
N THR A 917 -35.74 -14.17 13.65
CA THR A 917 -35.98 -15.52 13.11
C THR A 917 -34.70 -16.36 13.02
N LEU A 918 -33.58 -15.78 12.61
CA LEU A 918 -32.28 -16.49 12.55
C LEU A 918 -31.48 -16.40 13.87
N GLY A 919 -31.86 -15.51 14.80
CA GLY A 919 -31.17 -15.29 16.06
C GLY A 919 -29.80 -14.59 15.97
N CYS A 920 -29.37 -14.21 14.76
CA CYS A 920 -28.08 -13.59 14.45
C CYS A 920 -28.06 -12.07 14.72
N TYR A 921 -26.88 -11.45 14.74
CA TYR A 921 -26.68 -10.03 15.07
C TYR A 921 -26.15 -9.21 13.89
N LEU A 922 -26.73 -8.02 13.66
CA LEU A 922 -26.31 -7.10 12.59
C LEU A 922 -24.89 -6.58 12.84
N ARG A 923 -23.98 -6.83 11.91
CA ARG A 923 -22.53 -6.66 12.12
C ARG A 923 -21.81 -6.14 10.87
N ALA A 924 -20.99 -5.11 11.05
CA ALA A 924 -20.13 -4.54 10.02
C ALA A 924 -18.67 -4.50 10.51
N ALA A 925 -17.81 -5.35 9.95
CA ALA A 925 -16.48 -5.65 10.52
C ALA A 925 -15.31 -5.25 9.60
N ASN A 926 -15.42 -4.08 8.95
CA ASN A 926 -14.41 -3.47 8.09
C ASN A 926 -13.84 -4.39 6.99
N LYS A 927 -14.68 -5.26 6.43
CA LYS A 927 -14.36 -6.04 5.23
C LYS A 927 -14.84 -5.24 4.01
N PRO A 928 -13.95 -4.69 3.18
CA PRO A 928 -14.39 -4.02 1.96
C PRO A 928 -14.96 -5.05 0.98
N LEU A 929 -16.07 -4.70 0.36
CA LEU A 929 -16.63 -5.42 -0.78
C LEU A 929 -15.74 -5.20 -2.04
N PRO A 930 -15.88 -6.02 -3.08
CA PRO A 930 -15.26 -5.78 -4.38
C PRO A 930 -15.87 -4.55 -5.08
N GLU A 931 -15.43 -4.29 -6.32
CA GLU A 931 -15.83 -3.09 -7.08
C GLU A 931 -17.35 -3.01 -7.34
N TRP A 932 -18.05 -4.14 -7.45
CA TRP A 932 -19.51 -4.20 -7.58
C TRP A 932 -20.28 -3.70 -6.34
N GLY A 933 -19.61 -3.62 -5.18
CA GLY A 933 -20.11 -3.02 -3.94
C GLY A 933 -19.37 -1.73 -3.61
N PHE A 934 -18.84 -1.03 -4.63
CA PHE A 934 -18.18 0.28 -4.56
C PHE A 934 -17.03 0.38 -3.53
N LYS A 935 -16.40 -0.75 -3.19
CA LYS A 935 -15.38 -0.88 -2.11
C LYS A 935 -15.89 -0.41 -0.72
N GLN A 936 -17.21 -0.37 -0.51
CA GLN A 936 -17.88 -0.11 0.77
C GLN A 936 -17.74 -1.31 1.72
N ILE A 937 -18.06 -1.15 3.01
CA ILE A 937 -17.90 -2.23 4.02
C ILE A 937 -19.08 -3.22 3.97
N GLU A 938 -18.78 -4.52 4.03
CA GLU A 938 -19.76 -5.60 4.16
C GLU A 938 -20.56 -5.49 5.47
N VAL A 939 -21.88 -5.49 5.35
CA VAL A 939 -22.82 -5.73 6.45
C VAL A 939 -23.28 -7.19 6.38
N SER A 940 -23.34 -7.87 7.53
CA SER A 940 -23.68 -9.28 7.64
C SER A 940 -24.43 -9.56 8.95
N CYS A 941 -25.13 -10.69 9.04
CA CYS A 941 -25.76 -11.13 10.27
C CYS A 941 -24.97 -12.29 10.90
N ASP A 942 -24.35 -12.02 12.04
CA ASP A 942 -23.42 -12.93 12.73
C ASP A 942 -24.17 -13.92 13.62
N LYS A 943 -23.85 -15.22 13.47
CA LYS A 943 -24.52 -16.31 14.18
C LYS A 943 -24.12 -16.39 15.65
N GLU A 944 -22.97 -15.84 16.03
CA GLU A 944 -22.48 -15.92 17.40
C GLU A 944 -22.96 -14.71 18.23
N ASN A 945 -23.70 -14.98 19.32
CA ASN A 945 -23.98 -13.95 20.31
C ASN A 945 -22.73 -13.66 21.13
N ASN A 946 -21.91 -12.73 20.66
CA ASN A 946 -20.77 -12.19 21.41
C ASN A 946 -21.04 -10.75 21.87
N PRO A 947 -21.51 -10.52 23.12
CA PRO A 947 -21.69 -9.18 23.68
C PRO A 947 -20.40 -8.38 23.89
N SER A 948 -19.22 -8.90 23.53
CA SER A 948 -17.97 -8.13 23.52
C SER A 948 -17.55 -7.63 22.13
N ASP A 949 -18.22 -8.05 21.05
CA ASP A 949 -17.89 -7.59 19.70
C ASP A 949 -18.47 -6.20 19.41
N THR A 950 -17.60 -5.19 19.42
CA THR A 950 -17.91 -3.80 19.08
C THR A 950 -18.45 -3.61 17.67
N TYR A 951 -18.16 -4.51 16.73
CA TYR A 951 -18.70 -4.45 15.36
C TYR A 951 -20.20 -4.84 15.28
N THR A 952 -20.77 -5.38 16.36
CA THR A 952 -22.23 -5.57 16.51
C THR A 952 -22.94 -4.39 17.17
N TYR A 953 -22.19 -3.39 17.65
CA TYR A 953 -22.74 -2.21 18.29
C TYR A 953 -23.11 -1.15 17.26
N TRP A 954 -24.27 -0.54 17.45
CA TRP A 954 -24.79 0.57 16.66
C TRP A 954 -25.21 1.73 17.56
N ASN A 955 -25.18 2.94 17.03
CA ASN A 955 -25.84 4.11 17.61
C ASN A 955 -26.67 4.81 16.54
N VAL A 956 -27.72 5.51 16.97
CA VAL A 956 -28.38 6.51 16.14
C VAL A 956 -27.45 7.74 16.05
N GLU A 957 -27.06 8.14 14.85
CA GLU A 957 -26.24 9.33 14.59
C GLU A 957 -27.14 10.55 14.32
N SER A 958 -27.87 10.54 13.21
CA SER A 958 -28.89 11.56 12.91
C SER A 958 -30.30 11.06 13.22
N HIS A 959 -31.20 11.98 13.56
CA HIS A 959 -32.59 11.68 13.95
C HIS A 959 -33.50 12.88 13.67
N TRP A 960 -34.64 12.63 13.03
CA TRP A 960 -35.65 13.62 12.67
C TRP A 960 -37.06 13.08 12.95
N ASN A 961 -37.86 13.85 13.68
CA ASN A 961 -39.27 13.57 13.97
C ASN A 961 -39.96 14.85 14.46
N ASP A 962 -40.89 15.40 13.69
CA ASP A 962 -41.55 16.68 13.99
C ASP A 962 -42.43 16.65 15.25
N ARG A 963 -42.75 15.45 15.76
CA ARG A 963 -43.52 15.26 17.01
C ARG A 963 -42.65 15.42 18.26
N LEU A 964 -41.32 15.53 18.13
CA LEU A 964 -40.37 15.53 19.24
C LEU A 964 -39.55 16.85 19.33
N PRO A 965 -39.19 17.30 20.55
CA PRO A 965 -38.38 18.50 20.72
C PRO A 965 -36.89 18.27 20.42
N SER A 966 -36.24 19.23 19.76
CA SER A 966 -34.78 19.26 19.56
C SER A 966 -33.98 19.14 20.87
N GLY A 967 -32.80 18.50 20.82
CA GLY A 967 -31.94 18.26 21.98
C GLY A 967 -31.14 19.48 22.48
N ASP A 968 -30.43 19.30 23.61
CA ASP A 968 -29.44 20.27 24.13
C ASP A 968 -28.02 19.76 23.88
N MET A 969 -27.25 20.49 23.07
CA MET A 969 -25.83 20.24 22.77
C MET A 969 -24.96 19.94 24.02
N LYS A 970 -25.31 20.50 25.20
CA LYS A 970 -24.54 20.31 26.44
C LYS A 970 -24.44 18.85 26.89
N LEU A 971 -25.34 17.98 26.43
CA LEU A 971 -25.38 16.56 26.79
C LEU A 971 -24.36 15.69 26.04
N TYR A 972 -23.78 16.17 24.93
CA TYR A 972 -23.02 15.34 23.99
C TYR A 972 -21.49 15.42 24.11
N ARG A 973 -20.93 15.87 25.25
CA ARG A 973 -19.48 16.05 25.39
C ARG A 973 -18.71 14.72 25.45
N SER A 974 -17.80 14.51 24.50
CA SER A 974 -16.88 13.36 24.50
C SER A 974 -15.67 13.58 25.43
N PRO A 975 -15.17 12.53 26.12
CA PRO A 975 -14.00 12.65 26.97
C PRO A 975 -12.70 12.41 26.18
N PHE A 976 -11.79 13.39 26.17
CA PHE A 976 -10.52 13.39 25.42
C PHE A 976 -9.77 12.05 25.33
N LEU A 977 -9.68 11.27 26.42
CA LEU A 977 -8.96 9.98 26.41
C LEU A 977 -9.61 8.95 25.47
N ARG A 978 -10.94 8.97 25.34
CA ARG A 978 -11.68 8.14 24.39
C ARG A 978 -11.42 8.60 22.95
N ASP A 979 -11.45 9.91 22.71
CA ASP A 979 -11.30 10.47 21.36
C ASP A 979 -9.87 10.30 20.86
N PHE A 980 -8.89 10.49 21.75
CA PHE A 980 -7.49 10.15 21.55
C PHE A 980 -7.31 8.67 21.17
N TRP A 981 -7.91 7.75 21.94
CA TRP A 981 -7.82 6.31 21.63
C TRP A 981 -8.53 5.96 20.31
N HIS A 982 -9.73 6.49 20.08
CA HIS A 982 -10.52 6.27 18.87
C HIS A 982 -9.78 6.74 17.62
N LEU A 983 -9.22 7.95 17.63
CA LEU A 983 -8.43 8.46 16.51
C LEU A 983 -7.17 7.62 16.29
N ASN A 984 -6.44 7.24 17.36
CA ASN A 984 -5.25 6.41 17.21
C ASN A 984 -5.57 5.00 16.67
N VAL A 985 -6.68 4.37 17.08
CA VAL A 985 -7.08 3.07 16.50
C VAL A 985 -7.56 3.24 15.06
N ALA A 986 -8.33 4.28 14.73
CA ALA A 986 -8.72 4.59 13.34
C ALA A 986 -7.50 4.83 12.44
N MET A 987 -6.47 5.55 12.93
CA MET A 987 -5.18 5.69 12.25
C MET A 987 -4.48 4.34 12.04
N MET A 988 -4.55 3.42 13.01
CA MET A 988 -3.97 2.06 12.86
C MET A 988 -4.74 1.22 11.84
N THR A 989 -6.07 1.22 11.86
CA THR A 989 -6.88 0.48 10.88
C THR A 989 -6.68 1.03 9.48
N SER A 990 -6.71 2.35 9.29
CA SER A 990 -6.50 2.98 7.98
C SER A 990 -5.06 2.78 7.48
N ASN A 991 -4.04 2.85 8.34
CA ASN A 991 -2.66 2.52 7.95
C ASN A 991 -2.49 1.03 7.55
N ASN A 992 -3.25 0.12 8.16
CA ASN A 992 -3.26 -1.30 7.79
C ASN A 992 -4.09 -1.58 6.53
N ALA A 993 -4.97 -0.66 6.12
CA ALA A 993 -5.74 -0.74 4.88
C ALA A 993 -4.97 -0.25 3.64
N LEU A 994 -3.83 0.43 3.80
CA LEU A 994 -2.93 0.90 2.71
C LEU A 994 -2.09 -0.25 2.09
N ILE A 995 -2.75 -1.37 1.81
CA ILE A 995 -2.19 -2.53 1.11
C ILE A 995 -2.05 -2.18 -0.39
N PRO A 996 -0.92 -2.47 -1.05
CA PRO A 996 -0.82 -2.30 -2.50
C PRO A 996 -1.83 -3.19 -3.22
N ASP A 997 -2.61 -2.60 -4.11
CA ASP A 997 -3.51 -3.35 -5.00
C ASP A 997 -2.66 -4.11 -6.04
N PRO A 998 -2.70 -5.45 -6.08
CA PRO A 998 -1.84 -6.25 -6.96
C PRO A 998 -2.19 -6.08 -8.45
N ASP A 999 -3.35 -5.51 -8.77
CA ASP A 999 -3.80 -5.26 -10.15
C ASP A 999 -3.53 -3.81 -10.59
N LYS A 1000 -2.94 -2.96 -9.73
CA LYS A 1000 -2.51 -1.59 -10.05
C LYS A 1000 -0.99 -1.44 -9.95
N GLU A 1001 -0.34 -1.19 -11.08
CA GLU A 1001 1.08 -0.85 -11.11
C GLU A 1001 1.31 0.59 -10.59
N ASP A 1002 1.82 0.69 -9.36
CA ASP A 1002 2.31 1.96 -8.79
C ASP A 1002 3.78 2.17 -9.19
N ILE A 1003 3.99 3.02 -10.21
CA ILE A 1003 5.30 3.36 -10.78
C ILE A 1003 6.18 4.21 -9.85
N LEU A 1004 5.66 4.65 -8.69
CA LEU A 1004 6.37 5.47 -7.70
C LEU A 1004 6.71 4.66 -6.43
N ALA A 1005 5.97 3.60 -6.16
CA ALA A 1005 6.28 2.63 -5.13
C ALA A 1005 7.64 1.95 -5.36
N SER A 1006 8.32 1.58 -4.26
CA SER A 1006 9.66 0.98 -4.29
C SER A 1006 9.82 -0.01 -3.16
N LYS A 1007 10.50 -1.14 -3.39
CA LYS A 1007 10.61 -2.19 -2.38
C LYS A 1007 11.79 -1.89 -1.43
N PRO A 1008 11.75 -2.31 -0.16
CA PRO A 1008 12.84 -2.05 0.78
C PRO A 1008 14.22 -2.52 0.29
N SER A 1009 14.26 -3.61 -0.48
CA SER A 1009 15.44 -4.15 -1.18
C SER A 1009 16.14 -3.17 -2.13
N ASP A 1010 15.43 -2.15 -2.57
CA ASP A 1010 15.82 -1.28 -3.66
C ASP A 1010 16.56 -0.05 -3.15
N TRP A 1011 16.29 0.35 -1.90
CA TRP A 1011 16.79 1.59 -1.30
C TRP A 1011 18.29 1.54 -1.00
N PRO A 1012 18.87 0.55 -0.27
CA PRO A 1012 20.29 0.58 0.12
C PRO A 1012 21.25 0.63 -1.07
N TRP A 1013 20.78 0.20 -2.24
CA TRP A 1013 21.55 0.15 -3.48
C TRP A 1013 21.16 1.23 -4.49
N LEU A 1014 20.15 2.08 -4.25
CA LEU A 1014 19.57 2.98 -5.26
C LEU A 1014 19.23 2.24 -6.56
N ARG A 1015 18.32 1.24 -6.52
CA ARG A 1015 17.78 0.64 -7.76
C ARG A 1015 16.78 1.57 -8.44
N LEU A 1016 15.91 2.21 -7.67
CA LEU A 1016 14.89 3.15 -8.13
C LEU A 1016 15.08 4.51 -7.43
N GLY A 1017 14.74 5.59 -8.13
CA GLY A 1017 14.44 6.90 -7.54
C GLY A 1017 12.92 7.13 -7.53
N LEU A 1018 12.48 8.37 -7.27
CA LEU A 1018 11.06 8.75 -7.33
C LEU A 1018 10.89 10.10 -8.03
N ARG A 1019 9.94 10.20 -8.97
CA ARG A 1019 9.59 11.47 -9.65
C ARG A 1019 8.75 12.34 -8.71
N MET A 1020 9.21 13.56 -8.42
CA MET A 1020 8.56 14.46 -7.45
C MET A 1020 7.54 15.41 -8.10
N CYS A 1021 7.47 15.49 -9.43
CA CYS A 1021 6.55 16.35 -10.17
C CYS A 1021 6.33 15.78 -11.58
N GLY A 1022 5.60 16.49 -12.45
CA GLY A 1022 5.42 16.09 -13.85
C GLY A 1022 6.72 16.15 -14.66
N TRP A 1023 6.79 15.35 -15.73
CA TRP A 1023 8.03 15.16 -16.50
C TRP A 1023 8.08 15.92 -17.84
N GLY A 1024 7.09 16.76 -18.14
CA GLY A 1024 7.03 17.51 -19.41
C GLY A 1024 8.15 18.55 -19.57
N ASP A 1025 8.56 18.84 -20.80
CA ASP A 1025 9.79 19.60 -21.05
C ASP A 1025 9.77 21.04 -20.51
N ALA A 1026 8.62 21.72 -20.54
CA ALA A 1026 8.47 23.09 -20.06
C ALA A 1026 8.55 23.27 -18.53
N GLN A 1027 8.28 22.22 -17.73
CA GLN A 1027 8.26 22.31 -16.27
C GLN A 1027 9.60 21.95 -15.63
N THR A 1028 9.89 22.55 -14.47
CA THR A 1028 11.10 22.23 -13.68
C THR A 1028 10.95 20.85 -13.02
N LYS A 1029 11.86 19.91 -13.35
CA LYS A 1029 11.77 18.51 -12.91
C LYS A 1029 12.59 18.28 -11.65
N TYR A 1030 12.01 17.59 -10.66
CA TYR A 1030 12.67 17.18 -9.43
C TYR A 1030 12.61 15.66 -9.27
N TYR A 1031 13.73 15.04 -8.91
CA TYR A 1031 13.86 13.60 -8.75
C TYR A 1031 14.42 13.29 -7.36
N LEU A 1032 13.80 12.38 -6.62
CA LEU A 1032 14.30 11.95 -5.32
C LEU A 1032 15.30 10.81 -5.53
N LEU A 1033 16.58 11.17 -5.62
CA LEU A 1033 17.70 10.25 -5.74
C LEU A 1033 18.83 10.64 -4.78
N GLY A 1034 19.40 9.63 -4.12
CA GLY A 1034 20.53 9.80 -3.21
C GLY A 1034 21.86 10.02 -3.93
N THR A 1035 22.86 10.61 -3.25
CA THR A 1035 24.21 10.73 -3.81
C THR A 1035 24.86 9.33 -3.87
N PRO A 1036 25.12 8.74 -5.05
CA PRO A 1036 25.38 7.29 -5.15
C PRO A 1036 26.59 6.81 -4.35
N VAL A 1037 27.66 7.62 -4.28
CA VAL A 1037 28.85 7.32 -3.46
C VAL A 1037 28.53 7.26 -1.96
N ILE A 1038 27.64 8.12 -1.45
CA ILE A 1038 27.24 8.10 -0.04
C ILE A 1038 26.41 6.85 0.25
N TRP A 1039 25.46 6.51 -0.63
CA TRP A 1039 24.55 5.38 -0.42
C TRP A 1039 25.26 4.03 -0.58
N TRP A 1040 26.01 3.82 -1.67
CA TRP A 1040 26.77 2.58 -1.87
C TRP A 1040 27.91 2.44 -0.86
N GLY A 1041 28.61 3.53 -0.53
CA GLY A 1041 29.67 3.53 0.48
C GLY A 1041 29.14 3.22 1.90
N SER A 1042 28.00 3.79 2.28
CA SER A 1042 27.39 3.52 3.58
C SER A 1042 26.77 2.13 3.69
N THR A 1043 26.09 1.64 2.64
CA THR A 1043 25.60 0.25 2.57
C THR A 1043 26.75 -0.75 2.61
N ALA A 1044 27.85 -0.50 1.87
CA ALA A 1044 29.05 -1.34 1.95
C ALA A 1044 29.69 -1.30 3.35
N SER A 1045 29.67 -0.15 4.03
CA SER A 1045 30.22 -0.01 5.38
C SER A 1045 29.53 -0.91 6.41
N LEU A 1046 28.23 -1.16 6.29
CA LEU A 1046 27.50 -2.08 7.18
C LEU A 1046 28.01 -3.52 7.04
N ILE A 1047 28.23 -3.97 5.80
CA ILE A 1047 28.77 -5.31 5.49
C ILE A 1047 30.22 -5.43 6.02
N ILE A 1048 31.04 -4.41 5.77
CA ILE A 1048 32.43 -4.34 6.26
C ILE A 1048 32.47 -4.29 7.79
N GLY A 1049 31.53 -3.61 8.45
CA GLY A 1049 31.42 -3.53 9.91
C GLY A 1049 31.14 -4.89 10.54
N VAL A 1050 30.20 -5.67 9.99
CA VAL A 1050 29.94 -7.05 10.42
C VAL A 1050 31.18 -7.94 10.20
N ALA A 1051 31.82 -7.85 9.04
CA ALA A 1051 33.04 -8.61 8.75
C ALA A 1051 34.20 -8.24 9.68
N ALA A 1052 34.41 -6.94 9.96
CA ALA A 1052 35.44 -6.46 10.87
C ALA A 1052 35.20 -6.94 12.31
N LEU A 1053 33.97 -6.79 12.81
CA LEU A 1053 33.58 -7.28 14.13
C LEU A 1053 33.79 -8.80 14.24
N GLY A 1054 33.37 -9.57 13.23
CA GLY A 1054 33.60 -11.01 13.17
C GLY A 1054 35.09 -11.39 13.21
N VAL A 1055 35.93 -10.69 12.44
CA VAL A 1055 37.39 -10.88 12.46
C VAL A 1055 37.99 -10.54 13.82
N TYR A 1056 37.60 -9.44 14.45
CA TYR A 1056 38.09 -9.09 15.79
C TYR A 1056 37.65 -10.09 16.86
N VAL A 1057 36.39 -10.54 16.85
CA VAL A 1057 35.89 -11.57 17.78
C VAL A 1057 36.63 -12.90 17.58
N LEU A 1058 36.85 -13.35 16.33
CA LEU A 1058 37.62 -14.56 16.04
C LEU A 1058 39.09 -14.45 16.49
N ARG A 1059 39.70 -13.26 16.39
CA ARG A 1059 41.08 -13.02 16.81
C ARG A 1059 41.22 -12.89 18.33
N ALA A 1060 40.24 -12.27 19.00
CA ALA A 1060 40.14 -12.23 20.47
C ALA A 1060 39.92 -13.64 21.06
N GLN A 1061 39.05 -14.45 20.45
CA GLN A 1061 38.86 -15.86 20.79
C GLN A 1061 40.13 -16.71 20.56
N ARG A 1062 41.06 -16.23 19.73
CA ARG A 1062 42.40 -16.81 19.50
C ARG A 1062 43.50 -16.12 20.34
N HIS A 1063 43.11 -15.31 21.33
CA HIS A 1063 43.99 -14.56 22.24
C HIS A 1063 44.93 -13.53 21.59
N TYR A 1064 44.61 -13.02 20.40
CA TYR A 1064 45.22 -11.79 19.89
C TYR A 1064 44.54 -10.56 20.51
N VAL A 1065 45.34 -9.65 21.07
CA VAL A 1065 44.88 -8.34 21.54
C VAL A 1065 45.18 -7.30 20.46
N ASP A 1066 44.15 -6.82 19.77
CA ASP A 1066 44.28 -5.84 18.67
C ASP A 1066 44.13 -4.38 19.10
N MET A 1067 43.52 -4.13 20.27
CA MET A 1067 43.12 -2.79 20.75
C MET A 1067 43.25 -2.72 22.29
N GLU A 1068 43.39 -1.53 22.86
CA GLU A 1068 43.16 -1.31 24.30
C GLU A 1068 41.67 -1.52 24.63
N PRO A 1069 41.29 -2.03 25.82
CA PRO A 1069 39.87 -2.18 26.19
C PRO A 1069 39.01 -0.93 25.98
N ARG A 1070 39.55 0.27 26.19
CA ARG A 1070 38.85 1.53 25.90
C ARG A 1070 38.59 1.79 24.41
N GLU A 1071 39.55 1.44 23.55
CA GLU A 1071 39.40 1.55 22.10
C GLU A 1071 38.35 0.53 21.60
N TRP A 1072 38.34 -0.67 22.21
CA TRP A 1072 37.35 -1.71 21.93
C TRP A 1072 35.93 -1.32 22.38
N ASP A 1073 35.77 -0.81 23.61
CA ASP A 1073 34.48 -0.35 24.14
C ASP A 1073 33.92 0.81 23.30
N HIS A 1074 34.78 1.72 22.84
CA HIS A 1074 34.42 2.80 21.92
C HIS A 1074 33.96 2.30 20.55
N PHE A 1075 34.73 1.38 19.94
CA PHE A 1075 34.38 0.73 18.68
C PHE A 1075 33.03 0.00 18.77
N LEU A 1076 32.80 -0.75 19.86
CA LEU A 1076 31.52 -1.40 20.10
C LEU A 1076 30.39 -0.39 20.34
N TYR A 1077 30.58 0.68 21.11
CA TYR A 1077 29.55 1.68 21.38
C TYR A 1077 29.06 2.37 20.10
N VAL A 1078 29.97 2.90 19.28
CA VAL A 1078 29.60 3.57 18.01
C VAL A 1078 29.04 2.56 17.01
N GLY A 1079 29.65 1.38 16.92
CA GLY A 1079 29.18 0.27 16.08
C GLY A 1079 27.76 -0.20 16.44
N LYS A 1080 27.42 -0.31 17.73
CA LYS A 1080 26.06 -0.66 18.22
C LYS A 1080 25.03 0.40 17.81
N ILE A 1081 25.29 1.68 18.08
CA ILE A 1081 24.35 2.77 17.74
C ILE A 1081 24.08 2.81 16.23
N ALA A 1082 25.13 2.71 15.41
CA ALA A 1082 24.99 2.72 13.96
C ALA A 1082 24.33 1.44 13.41
N MET A 1083 24.73 0.25 13.88
CA MET A 1083 24.22 -1.02 13.36
C MET A 1083 22.79 -1.31 13.81
N PHE A 1084 22.49 -1.20 15.10
CA PHE A 1084 21.12 -1.40 15.60
C PHE A 1084 20.20 -0.26 15.20
N GLY A 1085 20.71 0.97 15.07
CA GLY A 1085 19.96 2.09 14.53
C GLY A 1085 19.51 1.82 13.08
N TRP A 1086 20.44 1.39 12.22
CA TRP A 1086 20.09 0.99 10.85
C TRP A 1086 19.12 -0.19 10.83
N LEU A 1087 19.40 -1.26 11.58
CA LEU A 1087 18.58 -2.47 11.61
C LEU A 1087 17.13 -2.19 12.06
N LEU A 1088 16.93 -1.40 13.11
CA LEU A 1088 15.60 -1.07 13.64
C LEU A 1088 14.80 -0.16 12.69
N HIS A 1089 15.44 0.68 11.88
CA HIS A 1089 14.75 1.50 10.88
C HIS A 1089 14.60 0.81 9.52
N TYR A 1090 15.33 -0.29 9.25
CA TYR A 1090 15.24 -1.03 7.99
C TYR A 1090 14.35 -2.28 8.09
N ALA A 1091 14.56 -3.13 9.11
CA ALA A 1091 13.92 -4.43 9.21
C ALA A 1091 12.38 -4.41 9.28
N PRO A 1092 11.71 -3.43 9.93
CA PRO A 1092 10.25 -3.37 9.93
C PRO A 1092 9.65 -3.25 8.52
N PHE A 1093 10.29 -2.49 7.63
CA PHE A 1093 9.79 -2.33 6.26
C PHE A 1093 9.86 -3.63 5.44
N MET A 1094 10.80 -4.53 5.73
CA MET A 1094 10.86 -5.88 5.13
C MET A 1094 9.65 -6.77 5.50
N ILE A 1095 8.89 -6.39 6.55
CA ILE A 1095 7.76 -7.17 7.10
C ILE A 1095 6.41 -6.47 6.79
N MET A 1096 6.42 -5.18 6.48
CA MET A 1096 5.22 -4.37 6.25
C MET A 1096 4.59 -4.61 4.86
N GLY A 1097 3.42 -5.25 4.82
CA GLY A 1097 2.59 -5.46 3.62
C GLY A 1097 1.82 -4.23 3.14
N ARG A 1098 2.41 -3.02 3.19
CA ARG A 1098 1.80 -1.75 2.77
C ARG A 1098 2.66 -1.00 1.76
N VAL A 1099 2.09 -0.02 1.06
CA VAL A 1099 2.83 0.82 0.10
C VAL A 1099 4.00 1.54 0.78
N THR A 1100 5.17 1.53 0.14
CA THR A 1100 6.40 2.18 0.63
C THR A 1100 7.19 2.84 -0.53
N TYR A 1101 7.95 3.88 -0.18
CA TYR A 1101 8.61 4.81 -1.10
C TYR A 1101 10.05 5.10 -0.64
N VAL A 1102 10.95 5.46 -1.55
CA VAL A 1102 12.38 5.72 -1.29
C VAL A 1102 12.64 6.66 -0.10
N HIS A 1103 11.75 7.64 0.15
CA HIS A 1103 11.87 8.56 1.29
C HIS A 1103 11.88 7.85 2.66
N HIS A 1104 11.31 6.65 2.78
CA HIS A 1104 11.27 5.86 4.02
C HIS A 1104 12.67 5.38 4.47
N TYR A 1105 13.65 5.31 3.56
CA TYR A 1105 15.03 4.95 3.89
C TYR A 1105 15.84 6.14 4.43
N LEU A 1106 15.36 7.39 4.33
CA LEU A 1106 16.17 8.56 4.69
C LEU A 1106 16.52 8.67 6.19
N PRO A 1107 15.68 8.23 7.16
CA PRO A 1107 16.10 8.09 8.55
C PRO A 1107 17.11 6.94 8.74
N THR A 1108 16.94 5.86 7.99
CA THR A 1108 17.78 4.65 8.01
C THR A 1108 19.20 4.94 7.49
N LEU A 1109 19.31 5.73 6.42
CA LEU A 1109 20.56 6.20 5.81
C LEU A 1109 21.47 6.91 6.83
N TYR A 1110 20.91 7.63 7.79
CA TYR A 1110 21.70 8.36 8.80
C TYR A 1110 22.61 7.42 9.60
N PHE A 1111 22.07 6.29 10.03
CA PHE A 1111 22.81 5.28 10.78
C PHE A 1111 23.86 4.57 9.91
N ALA A 1112 23.58 4.36 8.61
CA ALA A 1112 24.58 3.86 7.67
C ALA A 1112 25.73 4.87 7.45
N VAL A 1113 25.43 6.17 7.38
CA VAL A 1113 26.43 7.25 7.26
C VAL A 1113 27.29 7.35 8.53
N LEU A 1114 26.73 7.13 9.72
CA LEU A 1114 27.50 7.02 10.96
C LEU A 1114 28.44 5.79 10.96
N MET A 1115 27.99 4.63 10.46
CA MET A 1115 28.86 3.45 10.28
C MET A 1115 30.00 3.74 9.30
N ALA A 1116 29.70 4.39 8.17
CA ALA A 1116 30.70 4.74 7.15
C ALA A 1116 31.81 5.63 7.72
N ALA A 1117 31.43 6.68 8.46
CA ALA A 1117 32.39 7.55 9.12
C ALA A 1117 33.19 6.81 10.20
N HIS A 1118 32.54 5.96 11.01
CA HIS A 1118 33.20 5.20 12.07
C HIS A 1118 34.29 4.26 11.54
N LEU A 1119 34.00 3.50 10.48
CA LEU A 1119 34.99 2.57 9.90
C LEU A 1119 36.12 3.30 9.17
N LEU A 1120 35.85 4.44 8.53
CA LEU A 1120 36.90 5.29 7.96
C LEU A 1120 37.81 5.88 9.05
N ASP A 1121 37.23 6.28 10.19
CA ASP A 1121 37.99 6.77 11.34
C ASP A 1121 38.91 5.67 11.90
N HIS A 1122 38.34 4.49 12.15
CA HIS A 1122 39.04 3.33 12.70
C HIS A 1122 40.18 2.83 11.81
N PHE A 1123 39.90 2.53 10.53
CA PHE A 1123 40.89 1.93 9.64
C PHE A 1123 41.93 2.93 9.09
N PHE A 1124 41.60 4.23 8.98
CA PHE A 1124 42.49 5.21 8.35
C PHE A 1124 42.92 6.36 9.27
N PHE A 1125 41.99 7.10 9.90
CA PHE A 1125 42.35 8.35 10.57
C PHE A 1125 42.99 8.15 11.97
N THR A 1126 42.47 7.21 12.74
CA THR A 1126 42.97 6.82 14.08
C THR A 1126 44.06 5.74 13.97
N SER A 1127 44.14 5.05 12.82
CA SER A 1127 45.16 4.02 12.54
C SER A 1127 46.59 4.51 12.79
N ARG A 1128 47.29 3.80 13.69
CA ARG A 1128 48.68 4.05 14.08
C ARG A 1128 49.70 3.67 13.00
N ARG A 1129 49.27 3.02 11.91
CA ARG A 1129 50.14 2.52 10.81
C ARG A 1129 50.32 3.49 9.65
N LEU A 1130 49.52 4.56 9.57
CA LEU A 1130 49.53 5.51 8.45
C LEU A 1130 50.13 6.85 8.87
N SER A 1131 50.92 7.45 7.98
CA SER A 1131 51.47 8.80 8.22
C SER A 1131 50.37 9.85 8.13
N GLU A 1132 50.51 10.96 8.86
CA GLU A 1132 49.52 12.05 8.84
C GLU A 1132 49.33 12.66 7.44
N ARG A 1133 50.37 12.63 6.58
CA ARG A 1133 50.24 12.99 5.16
C ARG A 1133 49.29 12.04 4.41
N ALA A 1134 49.45 10.73 4.60
CA ALA A 1134 48.55 9.74 3.96
C ALA A 1134 47.11 9.88 4.46
N LYS A 1135 46.89 10.13 5.76
CA LYS A 1135 45.57 10.37 6.34
C LYS A 1135 44.88 11.60 5.74
N TRP A 1136 45.61 12.71 5.57
CA TRP A 1136 45.09 13.91 4.92
C TRP A 1136 44.80 13.70 3.43
N ILE A 1137 45.61 12.93 2.71
CA ILE A 1137 45.33 12.55 1.31
C ILE A 1137 44.05 11.72 1.23
N ILE A 1138 43.89 10.69 2.06
CA ILE A 1138 42.69 9.84 2.09
C ILE A 1138 41.44 10.66 2.41
N PHE A 1139 41.49 11.51 3.44
CA PHE A 1139 40.40 12.42 3.78
C PHE A 1139 40.06 13.37 2.61
N GLY A 1140 41.07 13.99 2.00
CA GLY A 1140 40.90 14.89 0.87
C GLY A 1140 40.27 14.22 -0.35
N THR A 1141 40.71 12.99 -0.69
CA THR A 1141 40.12 12.20 -1.79
C THR A 1141 38.67 11.84 -1.52
N VAL A 1142 38.34 11.32 -0.31
CA VAL A 1142 36.95 10.97 0.03
C VAL A 1142 36.05 12.20 0.03
N ALA A 1143 36.49 13.31 0.63
CA ALA A 1143 35.75 14.57 0.62
C ALA A 1143 35.54 15.13 -0.80
N PHE A 1144 36.57 15.09 -1.64
CA PHE A 1144 36.49 15.51 -3.04
C PHE A 1144 35.47 14.68 -3.83
N VAL A 1145 35.50 13.35 -3.71
CA VAL A 1145 34.56 12.48 -4.44
C VAL A 1145 33.11 12.70 -3.97
N ILE A 1146 32.87 12.92 -2.68
CA ILE A 1146 31.55 13.28 -2.15
C ILE A 1146 31.06 14.59 -2.78
N VAL A 1147 31.87 15.65 -2.74
CA VAL A 1147 31.51 16.98 -3.29
C VAL A 1147 31.35 16.94 -4.80
N ALA A 1148 32.20 16.23 -5.54
CA ALA A 1148 32.12 16.10 -6.99
C ALA A 1148 30.86 15.34 -7.42
N THR A 1149 30.51 14.25 -6.72
CA THR A 1149 29.28 13.49 -7.01
C THR A 1149 28.04 14.32 -6.69
N PHE A 1150 28.02 15.03 -5.57
CA PHE A 1150 26.96 16.00 -5.24
C PHE A 1150 26.84 17.08 -6.31
N TRP A 1151 27.97 17.66 -6.77
CA TRP A 1151 27.96 18.71 -7.77
C TRP A 1151 27.46 18.21 -9.13
N TRP A 1152 27.74 16.95 -9.49
CA TRP A 1152 27.18 16.29 -10.67
C TRP A 1152 25.65 16.18 -10.56
N PHE A 1153 25.15 15.55 -9.49
CA PHE A 1153 23.73 15.32 -9.27
C PHE A 1153 22.95 16.55 -8.74
N ARG A 1154 23.55 17.74 -8.63
CA ARG A 1154 22.87 18.90 -8.02
C ARG A 1154 21.56 19.31 -8.71
N GLY A 1155 21.42 19.06 -10.01
CA GLY A 1155 20.21 19.36 -10.78
C GLY A 1155 18.97 18.59 -10.31
N VAL A 1156 19.15 17.33 -9.91
CA VAL A 1156 18.10 16.42 -9.39
C VAL A 1156 17.35 17.02 -8.19
N ALA A 1157 18.04 17.77 -7.31
CA ALA A 1157 17.43 18.50 -6.19
C ALA A 1157 17.18 19.99 -6.45
N PHE A 1158 18.01 20.70 -7.21
CA PHE A 1158 17.82 22.14 -7.50
C PHE A 1158 16.79 22.41 -8.62
N GLY A 1159 16.36 21.37 -9.33
CA GLY A 1159 15.39 21.41 -10.42
C GLY A 1159 16.09 21.41 -11.78
N ILE A 1160 15.75 20.45 -12.62
CA ILE A 1160 16.23 20.29 -13.99
C ILE A 1160 15.34 21.13 -14.93
N ASP A 1161 15.96 21.92 -15.80
CA ASP A 1161 15.31 22.88 -16.71
C ASP A 1161 15.28 22.36 -18.15
N GLY A 1162 14.16 22.56 -18.87
CA GLY A 1162 14.04 22.15 -20.28
C GLY A 1162 13.94 20.62 -20.48
N PRO A 1163 14.17 20.13 -21.71
CA PRO A 1163 14.03 18.72 -22.04
C PRO A 1163 15.03 17.84 -21.28
N VAL A 1164 14.52 16.80 -20.61
CA VAL A 1164 15.37 15.97 -19.74
C VAL A 1164 16.52 15.27 -20.50
N ASN A 1165 16.30 14.97 -21.79
CA ASN A 1165 17.24 14.31 -22.68
C ASN A 1165 18.49 15.17 -23.02
N GLU A 1166 18.47 16.48 -22.78
CA GLU A 1166 19.65 17.35 -22.92
C GLU A 1166 20.64 17.18 -21.74
N HIS A 1167 20.16 16.72 -20.58
CA HIS A 1167 20.95 16.59 -19.35
C HIS A 1167 21.63 15.22 -19.27
N TRP A 1168 22.59 14.99 -20.16
CA TRP A 1168 23.32 13.72 -20.27
C TRP A 1168 24.04 13.28 -18.98
N GLY A 1169 24.18 11.97 -18.78
CA GLY A 1169 25.00 11.39 -17.71
C GLY A 1169 24.37 11.40 -16.31
N LEU A 1170 23.07 11.64 -16.18
CA LEU A 1170 22.31 11.49 -14.92
C LEU A 1170 21.90 10.03 -14.65
N GLN A 1171 21.60 9.25 -15.69
CA GLN A 1171 21.30 7.83 -15.57
C GLN A 1171 22.60 7.02 -15.42
N TRP A 1172 23.03 6.73 -14.18
CA TRP A 1172 24.14 5.79 -13.91
C TRP A 1172 23.67 4.33 -13.79
N ARG A 1173 22.35 4.10 -13.91
CA ARG A 1173 21.70 2.80 -13.93
C ARG A 1173 20.45 2.86 -14.79
N ASP A 1174 20.27 1.87 -15.64
CA ASP A 1174 19.14 1.72 -16.56
C ASP A 1174 17.79 1.84 -15.79
N THR A 1175 17.72 1.24 -14.59
CA THR A 1175 16.53 1.27 -13.72
C THR A 1175 16.18 2.65 -13.12
N TRP A 1176 16.93 3.71 -13.39
CA TRP A 1176 16.53 5.08 -13.04
C TRP A 1176 15.73 5.69 -14.19
N ASN A 1177 14.41 5.79 -14.02
CA ASN A 1177 13.44 6.38 -14.95
C ASN A 1177 13.57 7.91 -15.10
N ILE A 1178 14.74 8.38 -15.55
CA ILE A 1178 15.08 9.78 -15.74
C ILE A 1178 14.73 10.25 -17.16
N TYR A 1179 15.14 9.48 -18.20
CA TYR A 1179 14.96 9.85 -19.61
C TYR A 1179 13.79 9.14 -20.30
N GLU A 1180 13.54 7.86 -19.99
CA GLU A 1180 12.40 7.09 -20.51
C GLU A 1180 11.11 7.65 -19.90
N LEU A 1181 10.14 8.02 -20.73
CA LEU A 1181 8.91 8.72 -20.32
C LEU A 1181 7.94 7.82 -19.55
#